data_AF-A0A943XT37-F1
#
_entry.id   AF-A0A943XT37-F1
#
_cell.length_a   1.000
_cell.length_b   1.000
_cell.length_c   1.000
_cell.angle_alpha   90.00
_cell.angle_beta   90.00
_cell.angle_gamma   90.00
#
_symmetry.space_group_name_H-M   'P 1'
#
loop_
_entity.id
_entity.type
_entity.pdbx_description
1 polymer ?
#
loop_
_entity_poly.entity_id
_entity_poly.type
_entity_poly.pdbx_seq_one_letter_code
_entity_poly.pdbx_strand_id
1 'polypeptide(L)'
;MKRHYLKQVIAATLSVAMILTTMPAAKDGTAVYAEELQESSNESENIDYSIMDTSEMIGEAVQNDRSASEAEVLTDAYIAPDGETADMQAEEMPKAPQGYQLEGSTGEETVVTEDTEPEEETPATTEEVPTEEEISVTTEEVPTEEETSATTEEVPTEEETSATTEEMPTEKETSATTEEVPIEEETSATTEEVPTEEETSVTTEEVLTEEEQPVISATTVDMYPEVAGGTCGEKLTWSLSNGTLTIKGTGAMTEYSYDNRPWENDINSIKKVVIRNGVTTISPYAFYKCEKLQSVTIPQSVQTIGKILFAECAALKTVSLPAKVTTIPYACFANCTELQSIEMPGVTTIDDYAFQGLNMPGMQIGKKVTKISYLAFASARIKAYTVESGNPVYTSKNGVIYADKGKTLYAYPAGSTASSFAIPSGVTKIGDAAFIQAKYLMAVTFPSSVKTLGSSAFQGSGLRSVTIPDTVTSVDNFTFYESGVKTVTFGKGLKTTAYEMFEKCRELGTINFGGIQELDARTFAYCSSLENVTIPAGVKRIGNGTFGECWMLETVTIQGTLNCIPFQAFLNCSSLKNVIITGKVPDIYRASFLGCRSLKSITLPKTTTYVHPWAFETGTEIHCLNAAMKPFGKHGYRQLDTVSINGKYYYSKAYEVLNLVNRERAKNGLGKLYMNQELLETAMTRAGETAVCFSHTRPDSSLCFELNMDMSAENIAAGQTSAAAAMDSWMNSQGHRENILSKEVSNIGIGCFYHNGIYYWVQCFGTGSDSSNCKKPADTSKTQTIQIADSTFSDAAIGGGISFSFGEQKEYSYSMKLVPETTVLSKGQTTKVKVLLKNAGIDYWYATLNNSGITWSSSDQSTMAVSAGKVTAKKDGTATIKASLKYYSAKVNVGSKQLTKVEQFVSRLYTKCLKRSLDTDGLKYWNDMLVSKQKSGAEVGYGFVFSDEYKAKKTTDKQFITMLYQVFMDREPDQAGLTYWTGLLKDGVSREYVYHGFATSQEYTNICNSYGITRGTITLKQARDKNINLTRFVTRIYDKALARSWDESGLNYWCGQIQSGAMTPTQVAENFIYAKEFTDKHLSNTEYVKVLYRTFMGREADNAGLNYWVGRLNKGESRKVVLKSFAGCPEFKNIVKSFGL
;
A
#
# COMPACT_ATOMS: atom_id res chain seq x y z
N MET A 1 6.20 38.66 15.17
CA MET A 1 6.40 37.20 15.02
C MET A 1 5.30 36.46 14.25
N LYS A 2 3.99 36.79 14.31
CA LYS A 2 2.92 36.08 13.54
C LYS A 2 3.30 35.80 12.05
N ARG A 3 3.91 36.76 11.33
CA ARG A 3 4.41 36.60 9.94
C ARG A 3 5.60 35.63 9.72
N HIS A 4 6.32 35.19 10.76
CA HIS A 4 7.48 34.30 10.61
C HIS A 4 7.09 32.82 10.72
N TYR A 5 6.15 32.49 11.62
CA TYR A 5 5.65 31.12 11.77
C TYR A 5 4.82 30.70 10.54
N LEU A 6 3.91 31.57 10.07
CA LEU A 6 3.15 31.34 8.83
C LEU A 6 4.08 31.20 7.60
N LYS A 7 5.21 31.93 7.57
CA LYS A 7 6.23 31.73 6.53
C LYS A 7 6.97 30.40 6.63
N GLN A 8 7.16 29.82 7.82
CA GLN A 8 7.76 28.48 7.95
C GLN A 8 6.77 27.37 7.58
N VAL A 9 5.47 27.52 7.87
CA VAL A 9 4.42 26.61 7.38
C VAL A 9 4.31 26.66 5.86
N ILE A 10 4.23 27.87 5.27
CA ILE A 10 4.19 28.05 3.81
C ILE A 10 5.48 27.57 3.13
N ALA A 11 6.65 27.72 3.78
CA ALA A 11 7.91 27.17 3.27
C ALA A 11 7.88 25.64 3.23
N ALA A 12 7.33 24.96 4.24
CA ALA A 12 7.21 23.50 4.23
C ALA A 12 6.37 22.99 3.04
N THR A 13 5.31 23.71 2.65
CA THR A 13 4.50 23.36 1.47
C THR A 13 5.17 23.75 0.14
N LEU A 14 5.87 24.90 0.06
CA LEU A 14 6.56 25.31 -1.18
C LEU A 14 7.89 24.59 -1.43
N SER A 15 8.54 24.01 -0.43
CA SER A 15 9.77 23.21 -0.62
C SER A 15 9.57 21.96 -1.48
N VAL A 16 8.32 21.52 -1.72
CA VAL A 16 7.99 20.46 -2.69
C VAL A 16 7.81 21.01 -4.12
N ALA A 17 7.44 22.28 -4.27
CA ALA A 17 7.22 22.93 -5.57
C ALA A 17 8.47 23.63 -6.14
N MET A 18 9.55 23.78 -5.36
CA MET A 18 10.75 24.54 -5.74
C MET A 18 12.01 23.68 -5.95
N ILE A 19 11.86 22.43 -6.40
CA ILE A 19 12.97 21.56 -6.83
C ILE A 19 12.86 21.26 -8.33
N LEU A 20 13.00 22.30 -9.17
CA LEU A 20 13.22 22.15 -10.62
C LEU A 20 13.98 23.32 -11.29
N THR A 21 14.28 24.43 -10.61
CA THR A 21 14.73 25.69 -11.24
C THR A 21 15.95 26.38 -10.60
N THR A 22 16.95 25.63 -10.13
CA THR A 22 18.31 26.19 -9.92
C THR A 22 19.43 25.20 -10.29
N MET A 23 19.94 25.30 -11.53
CA MET A 23 21.30 24.89 -11.89
C MET A 23 21.94 26.01 -12.73
N PRO A 24 23.24 26.33 -12.52
CA PRO A 24 23.93 27.34 -13.32
C PRO A 24 24.22 26.81 -14.73
N ALA A 25 23.97 27.62 -15.76
CA ALA A 25 24.20 27.22 -17.14
C ALA A 25 25.70 27.17 -17.49
N ALA A 26 26.14 26.02 -18.00
CA ALA A 26 27.37 25.86 -18.77
C ALA A 26 27.01 25.68 -20.26
N LYS A 27 27.78 26.31 -21.14
CA LYS A 27 27.55 26.39 -22.60
C LYS A 27 27.68 24.98 -23.24
N ASP A 28 26.92 24.59 -24.26
CA ASP A 28 26.74 25.28 -25.55
C ASP A 28 25.31 25.12 -26.15
N GLY A 29 25.09 25.65 -27.36
CA GLY A 29 23.76 25.83 -27.99
C GLY A 29 23.05 24.55 -28.49
N THR A 30 21.81 24.63 -28.98
CA THR A 30 21.11 25.81 -29.54
C THR A 30 19.65 25.95 -29.08
N ALA A 31 19.08 27.16 -29.21
CA ALA A 31 17.70 27.49 -28.83
C ALA A 31 16.81 27.80 -30.04
N VAL A 32 15.53 27.43 -29.96
CA VAL A 32 14.49 27.71 -30.98
C VAL A 32 13.17 28.04 -30.28
N TYR A 33 12.87 29.35 -30.20
CA TYR A 33 11.61 30.01 -29.81
C TYR A 33 10.97 29.73 -28.44
N ALA A 34 10.85 30.81 -27.67
CA ALA A 34 9.70 31.09 -26.82
C ALA A 34 8.91 32.24 -27.44
N GLU A 35 7.57 32.18 -27.40
CA GLU A 35 6.66 33.28 -27.70
C GLU A 35 5.32 33.01 -26.98
N GLU A 36 4.44 34.02 -26.90
CA GLU A 36 3.12 33.98 -26.21
C GLU A 36 3.12 33.64 -24.70
N LEU A 37 3.58 34.60 -23.87
CA LEU A 37 3.00 34.80 -22.53
C LEU A 37 3.21 36.24 -22.01
N GLN A 38 2.62 37.23 -22.68
CA GLN A 38 2.66 38.63 -22.22
C GLN A 38 1.43 39.45 -22.64
N GLU A 39 0.32 39.32 -21.91
CA GLU A 39 -0.72 40.36 -21.87
C GLU A 39 -1.57 40.28 -20.59
N SER A 40 -2.30 41.36 -20.25
CA SER A 40 -3.21 41.48 -19.10
C SER A 40 -2.64 41.34 -17.68
N SER A 41 -1.60 42.13 -17.35
CA SER A 41 -1.41 42.57 -15.95
C SER A 41 -2.19 43.87 -15.70
N ASN A 42 -3.43 43.77 -15.22
CA ASN A 42 -4.18 44.83 -14.53
C ASN A 42 -5.59 44.36 -14.14
N GLU A 43 -5.79 44.02 -12.86
CA GLU A 43 -6.83 44.61 -12.01
C GLU A 43 -6.61 44.18 -10.56
N SER A 44 -6.94 45.06 -9.62
CA SER A 44 -6.69 44.85 -8.19
C SER A 44 -7.95 45.11 -7.38
N GLU A 45 -8.62 44.06 -6.92
CA GLU A 45 -9.69 44.20 -5.93
C GLU A 45 -9.84 42.95 -5.05
N ASN A 46 -10.68 43.07 -4.02
CA ASN A 46 -10.69 42.20 -2.84
C ASN A 46 -11.03 40.73 -3.13
N ILE A 47 -10.27 39.81 -2.54
CA ILE A 47 -10.72 38.43 -2.28
C ILE A 47 -10.43 38.08 -0.81
N ASP A 48 -11.45 37.51 -0.16
CA ASP A 48 -11.46 37.10 1.24
C ASP A 48 -10.63 35.82 1.50
N TYR A 49 -10.22 35.61 2.75
CA TYR A 49 -9.47 34.44 3.21
C TYR A 49 -10.13 33.80 4.43
N SER A 50 -11.31 33.21 4.21
CA SER A 50 -12.07 32.47 5.21
C SER A 50 -11.65 30.98 5.29
N ILE A 51 -11.32 30.56 6.51
CA ILE A 51 -11.29 29.17 7.04
C ILE A 51 -10.41 28.12 6.32
N MET A 52 -9.47 27.54 7.07
CA MET A 52 -9.31 26.08 7.12
C MET A 52 -9.44 25.63 8.57
N ASP A 53 -10.46 24.84 8.86
CA ASP A 53 -10.61 24.14 10.13
C ASP A 53 -9.82 22.82 10.09
N THR A 54 -9.48 22.27 11.26
CA THR A 54 -8.68 21.03 11.39
C THR A 54 -9.38 19.96 12.20
N SER A 55 -10.72 20.01 12.28
CA SER A 55 -11.55 18.99 12.91
C SER A 55 -12.63 18.39 11.99
N GLU A 56 -12.23 17.69 10.93
CA GLU A 56 -12.92 16.49 10.40
C GLU A 56 -12.17 15.87 9.19
N MET A 57 -11.67 14.62 9.33
CA MET A 57 -11.25 13.75 8.22
C MET A 57 -11.39 12.26 8.59
N ILE A 58 -12.59 11.83 9.00
CA ILE A 58 -13.04 10.43 8.90
C ILE A 58 -14.49 10.44 8.43
N GLY A 59 -14.74 9.99 7.20
CA GLY A 59 -16.09 9.94 6.60
C GLY A 59 -16.06 10.32 5.13
N GLU A 60 -16.29 9.36 4.24
CA GLU A 60 -16.48 9.62 2.81
C GLU A 60 -17.92 10.08 2.53
N ALA A 61 -18.09 10.99 1.56
CA ALA A 61 -19.41 11.34 1.03
C ALA A 61 -19.35 11.55 -0.49
N VAL A 62 -19.54 10.46 -1.23
CA VAL A 62 -19.90 10.51 -2.65
C VAL A 62 -21.40 10.82 -2.78
N GLN A 63 -21.74 11.77 -3.66
CA GLN A 63 -23.09 12.09 -4.20
C GLN A 63 -24.14 12.75 -3.29
N ASN A 64 -24.61 13.92 -3.75
CA ASN A 64 -26.01 14.15 -4.16
C ASN A 64 -25.93 14.93 -5.50
N ASP A 65 -26.86 14.84 -6.45
CA ASP A 65 -28.33 14.94 -6.46
C ASP A 65 -28.83 13.92 -7.53
N ARG A 66 -29.86 13.06 -7.43
CA ARG A 66 -31.20 13.03 -6.78
C ARG A 66 -31.61 11.57 -6.49
N SER A 67 -32.56 11.21 -5.61
CA SER A 67 -33.35 11.93 -4.58
C SER A 67 -34.21 10.94 -3.77
N ALA A 68 -34.50 11.24 -2.49
CA ALA A 68 -35.57 10.65 -1.64
C ALA A 68 -35.44 9.14 -1.27
N SER A 69 -35.84 8.68 -0.08
CA SER A 69 -36.36 9.37 1.13
C SER A 69 -36.30 8.45 2.35
N GLU A 70 -36.10 9.04 3.56
CA GLU A 70 -36.43 8.48 4.89
C GLU A 70 -35.71 7.17 5.34
N ALA A 71 -35.49 6.89 6.62
CA ALA A 71 -35.25 7.70 7.83
C ALA A 71 -34.79 6.73 8.97
N GLU A 72 -34.04 7.23 9.97
CA GLU A 72 -33.90 6.63 11.32
C GLU A 72 -33.23 5.22 11.46
N VAL A 73 -32.61 4.82 12.60
CA VAL A 73 -31.86 5.54 13.66
C VAL A 73 -31.06 4.51 14.51
N LEU A 74 -30.06 4.96 15.30
CA LEU A 74 -29.40 4.28 16.45
C LEU A 74 -28.75 2.88 16.22
N THR A 75 -27.41 2.73 16.21
CA THR A 75 -26.44 2.63 17.34
C THR A 75 -26.28 1.25 18.01
N ASP A 76 -25.13 1.12 18.67
CA ASP A 76 -24.80 0.21 19.79
C ASP A 76 -24.34 -1.23 19.53
N ALA A 77 -23.68 -1.76 20.55
CA ALA A 77 -22.85 -2.95 20.53
C ALA A 77 -23.51 -4.13 21.27
N TYR A 78 -22.91 -5.32 21.06
CA TYR A 78 -22.86 -6.44 22.01
C TYR A 78 -23.95 -6.54 23.10
N ILE A 79 -24.88 -7.49 22.91
CA ILE A 79 -25.29 -8.47 23.94
C ILE A 79 -26.08 -9.61 23.27
N ALA A 80 -26.02 -10.78 23.89
CA ALA A 80 -26.80 -12.00 23.60
C ALA A 80 -27.08 -12.70 24.96
N PRO A 81 -27.87 -13.78 25.09
CA PRO A 81 -28.58 -14.59 24.06
C PRO A 81 -30.07 -14.91 24.45
N ASP A 82 -30.54 -16.11 24.05
CA ASP A 82 -31.65 -16.97 24.56
C ASP A 82 -33.17 -16.66 24.29
N GLY A 83 -33.99 -17.73 24.31
CA GLY A 83 -35.44 -17.81 23.97
C GLY A 83 -35.73 -18.17 22.49
N GLU A 84 -35.86 -19.41 22.00
CA GLU A 84 -36.79 -20.52 22.37
C GLU A 84 -38.30 -20.12 22.35
N THR A 85 -39.25 -20.80 21.68
CA THR A 85 -39.32 -22.15 21.06
C THR A 85 -40.31 -22.27 19.87
N ALA A 86 -40.09 -23.26 18.97
CA ALA A 86 -41.10 -24.09 18.25
C ALA A 86 -42.07 -23.42 17.20
N ASP A 87 -42.58 -24.10 16.16
CA ASP A 87 -42.45 -25.53 15.80
C ASP A 87 -42.53 -25.84 14.27
N MET A 88 -41.71 -26.83 13.83
CA MET A 88 -41.93 -27.94 12.86
C MET A 88 -42.80 -27.81 11.58
N GLN A 89 -42.55 -28.48 10.42
CA GLN A 89 -41.74 -29.68 10.05
C GLN A 89 -40.96 -29.47 8.71
N ALA A 90 -39.70 -29.94 8.57
CA ALA A 90 -39.20 -31.18 7.88
C ALA A 90 -39.39 -31.23 6.34
N GLU A 91 -38.51 -31.78 5.48
CA GLU A 91 -37.44 -32.83 5.57
C GLU A 91 -36.14 -32.36 4.84
N GLU A 92 -34.95 -33.02 4.86
CA GLU A 92 -34.15 -33.71 5.90
C GLU A 92 -32.65 -33.74 5.40
N MET A 93 -31.65 -33.92 6.29
CA MET A 93 -30.21 -33.97 5.97
C MET A 93 -29.49 -35.23 6.51
N PRO A 94 -28.44 -35.74 5.82
CA PRO A 94 -27.54 -36.76 6.36
C PRO A 94 -26.28 -36.17 7.05
N LYS A 95 -26.42 -35.94 8.37
CA LYS A 95 -25.46 -36.18 9.48
C LYS A 95 -23.94 -36.14 9.25
N ALA A 96 -23.25 -35.39 10.11
CA ALA A 96 -21.86 -35.65 10.50
C ALA A 96 -21.77 -36.70 11.65
N PRO A 97 -20.61 -37.35 11.90
CA PRO A 97 -20.38 -38.19 13.08
C PRO A 97 -19.93 -37.37 14.30
N GLN A 98 -20.37 -37.76 15.50
CA GLN A 98 -19.84 -37.29 16.79
C GLN A 98 -18.88 -38.33 17.39
N GLY A 99 -18.05 -37.91 18.36
CA GLY A 99 -17.88 -38.72 19.57
C GLY A 99 -16.48 -38.78 20.18
N TYR A 100 -16.42 -38.55 21.50
CA TYR A 100 -15.37 -38.90 22.46
C TYR A 100 -13.99 -38.21 22.34
N GLN A 101 -13.23 -38.04 23.43
CA GLN A 101 -13.62 -37.46 24.73
C GLN A 101 -12.34 -36.93 25.45
N LEU A 102 -12.49 -36.31 26.62
CA LEU A 102 -11.37 -35.87 27.46
C LEU A 102 -10.84 -37.02 28.33
N GLU A 103 -9.53 -37.23 28.29
CA GLU A 103 -8.72 -37.73 29.41
C GLU A 103 -7.49 -36.81 29.58
N GLY A 104 -6.80 -36.90 30.71
CA GLY A 104 -5.60 -36.13 30.99
C GLY A 104 -4.91 -36.55 32.29
N SER A 105 -3.92 -35.75 32.72
CA SER A 105 -3.01 -35.97 33.85
C SER A 105 -1.90 -37.01 33.63
N THR A 106 -0.90 -36.97 34.53
CA THR A 106 0.43 -37.63 34.46
C THR A 106 1.33 -37.13 33.30
N GLY A 107 2.58 -36.69 33.51
CA GLY A 107 3.36 -36.54 34.75
C GLY A 107 4.42 -37.64 34.94
N GLU A 108 5.54 -37.25 35.55
CA GLU A 108 6.80 -38.02 35.71
C GLU A 108 7.54 -38.22 34.35
N GLU A 109 8.77 -37.75 34.15
CA GLU A 109 10.05 -37.92 34.86
C GLU A 109 10.70 -39.30 34.67
N THR A 110 11.85 -39.31 33.96
CA THR A 110 13.08 -40.11 34.16
C THR A 110 13.95 -39.99 32.89
N VAL A 111 15.30 -40.00 32.91
CA VAL A 111 16.29 -39.56 33.91
C VAL A 111 17.66 -39.46 33.16
N VAL A 112 18.59 -38.67 33.71
CA VAL A 112 20.09 -38.70 33.62
C VAL A 112 20.66 -39.95 32.90
N THR A 113 21.59 -39.85 31.93
CA THR A 113 23.02 -39.55 32.18
C THR A 113 23.72 -38.60 31.20
N GLU A 114 24.76 -37.95 31.73
CA GLU A 114 25.92 -37.40 31.01
C GLU A 114 26.73 -38.54 30.33
N ASP A 115 27.61 -38.21 29.37
CA ASP A 115 29.06 -38.35 29.61
C ASP A 115 29.95 -37.85 28.45
N THR A 116 31.06 -37.20 28.85
CA THR A 116 32.39 -37.09 28.20
C THR A 116 32.54 -36.67 26.72
N GLU A 117 33.39 -35.65 26.52
CA GLU A 117 34.24 -35.47 25.32
C GLU A 117 35.24 -36.64 25.17
N PRO A 118 35.98 -36.72 24.05
CA PRO A 118 37.41 -36.50 24.25
C PRO A 118 38.09 -35.66 23.14
N GLU A 119 39.04 -34.82 23.56
CA GLU A 119 40.22 -34.51 22.75
C GLU A 119 41.12 -35.75 22.67
N GLU A 120 41.86 -35.96 21.58
CA GLU A 120 43.34 -35.95 21.67
C GLU A 120 44.07 -36.07 20.31
N GLU A 121 45.27 -35.48 20.33
CA GLU A 121 46.50 -35.72 19.56
C GLU A 121 46.57 -35.61 18.01
N THR A 122 47.78 -35.20 17.61
CA THR A 122 48.30 -35.13 16.23
C THR A 122 49.30 -36.27 16.02
N PRO A 123 49.86 -36.43 14.80
CA PRO A 123 51.24 -35.95 14.65
C PRO A 123 51.55 -35.34 13.27
N ALA A 124 52.75 -34.78 13.13
CA ALA A 124 53.26 -34.13 11.92
C ALA A 124 54.57 -34.77 11.40
N THR A 125 54.78 -34.68 10.08
CA THR A 125 56.05 -34.82 9.31
C THR A 125 55.79 -34.14 7.96
N THR A 126 56.57 -33.13 7.51
CA THR A 126 57.79 -33.22 6.66
C THR A 126 57.56 -34.00 5.34
N GLU A 127 58.10 -33.66 4.17
CA GLU A 127 59.21 -32.77 3.72
C GLU A 127 58.97 -32.46 2.21
N GLU A 128 59.35 -31.34 1.56
CA GLU A 128 60.64 -31.00 0.92
C GLU A 128 60.50 -29.70 0.06
N VAL A 129 61.61 -29.02 -0.31
CA VAL A 129 61.72 -27.95 -1.34
C VAL A 129 63.11 -28.03 -2.02
N PRO A 130 63.22 -28.15 -3.36
CA PRO A 130 63.81 -27.09 -4.25
C PRO A 130 63.17 -27.10 -5.68
N THR A 131 63.56 -26.36 -6.74
CA THR A 131 64.52 -25.25 -7.04
C THR A 131 63.71 -24.07 -7.66
N GLU A 132 64.16 -22.89 -8.13
CA GLU A 132 65.46 -22.25 -8.48
C GLU A 132 66.07 -22.57 -9.88
N GLU A 133 65.87 -21.65 -10.86
CA GLU A 133 66.77 -21.16 -11.96
C GLU A 133 65.93 -20.26 -12.93
N GLU A 134 66.15 -18.93 -13.06
CA GLU A 134 67.09 -18.13 -13.93
C GLU A 134 66.83 -18.21 -15.47
N ILE A 135 66.94 -17.17 -16.33
CA ILE A 135 67.37 -15.74 -16.26
C ILE A 135 66.24 -14.81 -16.84
N SER A 136 66.32 -13.56 -17.34
CA SER A 136 67.32 -12.58 -17.86
C SER A 136 66.77 -11.13 -17.66
N VAL A 137 67.51 -10.00 -17.55
CA VAL A 137 68.42 -9.25 -18.47
C VAL A 137 67.68 -8.67 -19.72
N THR A 138 67.70 -7.38 -20.09
CA THR A 138 68.59 -6.22 -19.81
C THR A 138 67.87 -4.84 -19.63
N THR A 139 68.68 -3.82 -19.31
CA THR A 139 68.62 -2.32 -19.28
C THR A 139 67.71 -1.54 -20.26
N GLU A 140 67.55 -0.20 -20.26
CA GLU A 140 68.25 1.00 -19.68
C GLU A 140 67.23 1.94 -18.94
N GLU A 141 67.31 3.26 -18.62
CA GLU A 141 68.18 4.43 -18.90
C GLU A 141 68.02 5.51 -17.75
N VAL A 142 68.86 6.57 -17.66
CA VAL A 142 68.80 7.66 -16.62
C VAL A 142 69.23 9.04 -17.17
N PRO A 143 68.51 10.14 -16.89
CA PRO A 143 69.03 11.35 -16.17
C PRO A 143 68.10 11.79 -15.00
N THR A 144 68.45 12.49 -13.90
CA THR A 144 69.30 13.69 -13.62
C THR A 144 68.74 15.02 -14.16
N GLU A 145 69.00 16.19 -13.57
CA GLU A 145 69.75 16.55 -12.35
C GLU A 145 68.82 16.59 -11.09
N GLU A 146 68.75 17.52 -10.09
CA GLU A 146 69.41 18.80 -9.77
C GLU A 146 69.46 19.05 -8.22
N GLU A 147 69.68 20.30 -7.78
CA GLU A 147 70.26 20.78 -6.50
C GLU A 147 69.38 21.88 -5.83
N THR A 148 69.51 22.35 -4.57
CA THR A 148 70.18 21.99 -3.28
C THR A 148 69.19 22.39 -2.13
N SER A 149 69.42 22.89 -0.89
CA SER A 149 70.53 23.31 0.01
C SER A 149 69.98 23.20 1.48
N ALA A 150 70.70 23.00 2.60
CA ALA A 150 71.82 23.70 3.27
C ALA A 150 71.50 25.15 3.72
N THR A 151 71.71 25.64 4.97
CA THR A 151 72.25 25.08 6.25
C THR A 151 72.00 26.11 7.40
N THR A 152 71.94 25.67 8.68
CA THR A 152 72.26 26.44 9.96
C THR A 152 71.56 27.79 10.24
N GLU A 153 71.31 28.33 11.45
CA GLU A 153 71.27 27.97 12.89
C GLU A 153 70.43 29.11 13.59
N GLU A 154 70.28 29.40 14.89
CA GLU A 154 70.96 29.06 16.16
C GLU A 154 69.93 29.10 17.36
N VAL A 155 70.32 29.60 18.56
CA VAL A 155 69.63 29.64 19.89
C VAL A 155 70.14 30.91 20.64
N PRO A 156 69.55 31.48 21.73
CA PRO A 156 68.32 31.22 22.53
C PRO A 156 67.24 32.32 22.28
N THR A 157 66.34 32.85 23.14
CA THR A 157 66.02 32.87 24.61
C THR A 157 64.48 32.89 24.82
N GLU A 158 63.83 32.94 26.00
CA GLU A 158 64.23 32.98 27.44
C GLU A 158 63.09 32.35 28.29
N GLU A 159 63.40 31.84 29.50
CA GLU A 159 62.53 31.42 30.65
C GLU A 159 61.19 30.65 30.39
N GLU A 160 60.96 29.42 30.89
CA GLU A 160 60.90 28.91 32.30
C GLU A 160 59.73 29.43 33.16
N THR A 161 59.13 28.69 34.12
CA THR A 161 58.56 27.31 34.16
C THR A 161 57.79 27.14 35.50
N SER A 162 56.82 26.21 35.58
CA SER A 162 56.14 25.73 36.82
C SER A 162 55.36 26.77 37.69
N ALA A 163 54.19 26.54 38.29
CA ALA A 163 53.51 25.38 38.91
C ALA A 163 53.73 25.24 40.44
N THR A 164 52.78 24.55 41.09
CA THR A 164 52.69 24.13 42.53
C THR A 164 52.09 25.11 43.57
N THR A 165 50.96 24.67 44.17
CA THR A 165 50.54 24.64 45.61
C THR A 165 51.03 25.72 46.61
N GLU A 166 50.26 26.22 47.59
CA GLU A 166 49.58 25.49 48.69
C GLU A 166 48.44 26.28 49.42
N GLU A 167 47.68 25.56 50.26
CA GLU A 167 46.94 25.96 51.50
C GLU A 167 45.75 26.96 51.55
N MET A 168 44.99 26.83 52.66
CA MET A 168 43.85 27.63 53.17
C MET A 168 44.34 28.41 54.44
N PRO A 169 43.54 29.03 55.38
CA PRO A 169 42.08 29.18 55.54
C PRO A 169 41.64 30.60 56.04
N THR A 170 40.47 30.69 56.71
CA THR A 170 39.93 31.80 57.57
C THR A 170 39.50 33.12 56.90
N GLU A 171 38.85 34.06 57.61
CA GLU A 171 37.50 34.02 58.24
C GLU A 171 37.06 35.46 58.66
N LYS A 172 35.75 35.72 58.69
CA LYS A 172 34.98 36.72 59.52
C LYS A 172 35.41 38.20 59.73
N GLU A 173 34.50 39.09 59.28
CA GLU A 173 33.75 40.13 60.05
C GLU A 173 34.35 41.48 60.57
N THR A 174 33.67 42.58 60.16
CA THR A 174 33.38 43.85 60.91
C THR A 174 34.56 44.80 61.25
N SER A 175 34.44 46.14 61.42
CA SER A 175 33.39 47.20 61.25
C SER A 175 34.12 48.59 61.06
N ALA A 176 33.64 49.85 61.25
CA ALA A 176 32.45 50.45 61.89
C ALA A 176 32.22 51.97 61.51
N THR A 177 30.94 52.41 61.58
CA THR A 177 30.37 53.67 62.15
C THR A 177 30.97 55.09 62.01
N THR A 178 30.15 56.06 61.53
CA THR A 178 29.65 57.34 62.17
C THR A 178 28.85 58.12 61.08
N GLU A 179 27.60 58.57 61.14
CA GLU A 179 26.73 59.24 62.15
C GLU A 179 26.78 60.80 62.13
N GLU A 180 25.65 61.46 61.81
CA GLU A 180 25.06 62.63 62.53
C GLU A 180 23.70 63.10 61.93
N VAL A 181 22.87 63.81 62.73
CA VAL A 181 21.48 64.28 62.44
C VAL A 181 21.17 65.57 63.23
N PRO A 182 20.32 66.50 62.74
CA PRO A 182 19.26 67.13 63.58
C PRO A 182 17.87 67.22 62.89
N ILE A 183 16.71 66.88 63.51
CA ILE A 183 15.87 67.63 64.52
C ILE A 183 15.02 68.77 63.89
N GLU A 184 13.70 69.02 64.09
CA GLU A 184 12.45 68.49 64.77
C GLU A 184 11.24 69.22 64.07
N GLU A 185 9.90 69.13 64.26
CA GLU A 185 8.79 68.46 65.05
C GLU A 185 7.46 68.79 64.25
N GLU A 186 6.21 68.29 64.40
CA GLU A 186 5.52 67.04 64.86
C GLU A 186 4.30 66.85 63.87
N THR A 187 2.97 66.70 64.11
CA THR A 187 2.02 66.70 65.25
C THR A 187 0.86 65.68 65.00
N SER A 188 0.50 64.87 66.01
CA SER A 188 -0.80 64.23 66.43
C SER A 188 -2.02 64.11 65.43
N ALA A 189 -2.94 63.12 65.49
CA ALA A 189 -3.30 62.18 66.57
C ALA A 189 -4.12 60.91 66.13
N THR A 190 -3.83 59.76 66.77
CA THR A 190 -4.74 58.73 67.39
C THR A 190 -5.89 57.97 66.65
N THR A 191 -5.77 56.61 66.65
CA THR A 191 -6.77 55.55 67.08
C THR A 191 -8.06 55.26 66.24
N GLU A 192 -8.70 54.06 66.19
CA GLU A 192 -8.44 52.70 66.77
C GLU A 192 -9.06 51.52 65.94
N GLU A 193 -9.34 50.35 66.54
CA GLU A 193 -9.47 49.01 65.91
C GLU A 193 -10.89 48.44 65.61
N VAL A 194 -10.96 47.51 64.62
CA VAL A 194 -11.57 46.14 64.59
C VAL A 194 -12.79 45.85 65.53
N PRO A 195 -13.96 45.31 65.06
CA PRO A 195 -14.07 43.88 64.70
C PRO A 195 -15.15 43.48 63.63
N THR A 196 -15.83 42.34 63.84
CA THR A 196 -16.42 41.42 62.85
C THR A 196 -17.93 41.16 63.04
N GLU A 197 -18.48 40.29 62.16
CA GLU A 197 -19.69 39.46 62.33
C GLU A 197 -21.10 40.08 62.13
N GLU A 198 -21.91 39.32 61.37
CA GLU A 198 -23.36 39.02 61.55
C GLU A 198 -24.41 40.16 61.56
N GLU A 199 -25.66 40.00 61.07
CA GLU A 199 -26.29 38.89 60.36
C GLU A 199 -27.37 39.38 59.34
N THR A 200 -28.48 38.62 59.19
CA THR A 200 -29.68 38.91 58.39
C THR A 200 -30.34 40.27 58.75
N SER A 201 -31.26 40.89 57.98
CA SER A 201 -32.44 40.31 57.31
C SER A 201 -33.25 41.29 56.41
N VAL A 202 -34.02 40.75 55.45
CA VAL A 202 -35.42 41.13 55.08
C VAL A 202 -35.76 42.55 54.50
N THR A 203 -36.13 42.55 53.20
CA THR A 203 -37.21 43.28 52.44
C THR A 203 -37.48 44.80 52.68
N THR A 204 -38.32 45.55 51.93
CA THR A 204 -39.39 45.29 50.92
C THR A 204 -39.61 46.54 50.02
N GLU A 205 -40.24 46.40 48.84
CA GLU A 205 -41.17 47.34 48.14
C GLU A 205 -40.79 48.85 47.93
N GLU A 206 -40.89 49.42 46.72
CA GLU A 206 -42.06 50.08 46.06
C GLU A 206 -42.57 51.36 46.77
N VAL A 207 -43.04 52.45 46.11
CA VAL A 207 -43.37 52.68 44.69
C VAL A 207 -43.14 54.16 44.25
N LEU A 208 -43.46 54.47 42.97
CA LEU A 208 -43.42 55.77 42.27
C LEU A 208 -44.27 56.91 42.87
N THR A 209 -43.94 58.17 42.52
CA THR A 209 -44.91 59.18 42.00
C THR A 209 -44.23 60.20 41.07
N GLU A 210 -45.02 60.78 40.16
CA GLU A 210 -44.68 61.90 39.24
C GLU A 210 -44.84 63.28 39.98
N GLU A 211 -44.75 64.50 39.42
CA GLU A 211 -44.47 65.05 38.06
C GLU A 211 -44.03 66.54 38.22
N GLU A 212 -43.32 67.14 37.25
CA GLU A 212 -43.60 68.51 36.70
C GLU A 212 -42.55 68.99 35.66
N GLN A 213 -42.99 69.90 34.78
CA GLN A 213 -42.32 70.50 33.61
C GLN A 213 -43.01 71.88 33.33
N PRO A 214 -42.52 72.80 32.46
CA PRO A 214 -41.24 72.87 31.71
C PRO A 214 -40.54 74.27 31.87
N VAL A 215 -39.55 74.57 31.02
CA VAL A 215 -39.51 75.75 30.09
C VAL A 215 -38.24 75.66 29.22
N ILE A 216 -38.29 76.21 27.99
CA ILE A 216 -37.37 75.88 26.88
C ILE A 216 -36.63 77.12 26.35
N SER A 217 -35.34 76.98 26.01
CA SER A 217 -34.68 77.81 24.97
C SER A 217 -33.57 77.02 24.26
N ALA A 218 -33.62 76.99 22.92
CA ALA A 218 -32.62 76.36 22.05
C ALA A 218 -31.42 77.32 21.76
N THR A 219 -30.31 76.96 21.10
CA THR A 219 -30.09 75.86 20.15
C THR A 219 -28.62 75.45 20.04
N THR A 220 -28.34 74.14 20.11
CA THR A 220 -27.29 73.44 19.35
C THR A 220 -27.81 72.04 19.04
N VAL A 221 -27.44 71.45 17.90
CA VAL A 221 -27.98 70.15 17.47
C VAL A 221 -27.15 69.02 18.08
N ASP A 222 -27.58 68.53 19.24
CA ASP A 222 -27.13 67.23 19.74
C ASP A 222 -27.67 66.13 18.82
N MET A 223 -26.79 65.53 18.02
CA MET A 223 -27.09 64.23 17.43
C MET A 223 -27.06 63.19 18.54
N TYR A 224 -28.23 62.63 18.87
CA TYR A 224 -28.33 61.47 19.74
C TYR A 224 -27.37 60.37 19.22
N PRO A 225 -26.46 59.81 20.04
CA PRO A 225 -25.59 58.73 19.59
C PRO A 225 -26.45 57.52 19.24
N GLU A 226 -26.25 56.96 18.04
CA GLU A 226 -27.00 55.78 17.58
C GLU A 226 -26.78 54.61 18.56
N VAL A 227 -27.84 54.24 19.28
CA VAL A 227 -27.83 53.08 20.17
C VAL A 227 -28.09 51.84 19.33
N ALA A 228 -27.03 51.30 18.72
CA ALA A 228 -27.08 50.00 18.06
C ALA A 228 -27.57 48.94 19.06
N GLY A 229 -28.49 48.07 18.63
CA GLY A 229 -29.13 47.12 19.52
C GLY A 229 -30.09 46.17 18.81
N GLY A 230 -30.48 45.10 19.50
CA GLY A 230 -31.32 44.05 18.94
C GLY A 230 -31.50 42.88 19.91
N THR A 231 -31.86 41.70 19.38
CA THR A 231 -31.94 40.45 20.14
C THR A 231 -30.59 39.72 20.14
N CYS A 232 -30.38 38.88 21.16
CA CYS A 232 -29.19 38.02 21.31
C CYS A 232 -29.52 36.62 21.87
N GLY A 233 -30.80 36.28 21.86
CA GLY A 233 -31.41 35.05 22.38
C GLY A 233 -32.94 35.25 22.38
N GLU A 234 -33.73 34.18 22.53
CA GLU A 234 -35.22 34.25 22.48
C GLU A 234 -35.83 35.35 23.36
N LYS A 235 -35.21 35.57 24.53
CA LYS A 235 -35.67 36.48 25.59
C LYS A 235 -34.55 37.40 26.07
N LEU A 236 -33.51 37.59 25.24
CA LEU A 236 -32.35 38.44 25.52
C LEU A 236 -32.24 39.57 24.48
N THR A 237 -31.93 40.77 24.97
CA THR A 237 -31.68 41.97 24.16
C THR A 237 -30.33 42.57 24.48
N TRP A 238 -29.69 43.18 23.48
CA TRP A 238 -28.44 43.92 23.62
C TRP A 238 -28.61 45.37 23.17
N SER A 239 -27.77 46.24 23.72
CA SER A 239 -27.66 47.64 23.32
C SER A 239 -26.24 48.15 23.57
N LEU A 240 -25.65 48.78 22.56
CA LEU A 240 -24.34 49.41 22.61
C LEU A 240 -24.48 50.93 22.69
N SER A 241 -23.84 51.55 23.67
CA SER A 241 -23.74 53.01 23.77
C SER A 241 -22.40 53.41 24.37
N ASN A 242 -21.73 54.40 23.79
CA ASN A 242 -20.42 54.92 24.23
C ASN A 242 -19.35 53.82 24.47
N GLY A 243 -19.36 52.77 23.64
CA GLY A 243 -18.46 51.61 23.78
C GLY A 243 -18.82 50.64 24.91
N THR A 244 -19.98 50.80 25.57
CA THR A 244 -20.51 49.85 26.57
C THR A 244 -21.61 49.00 25.95
N LEU A 245 -21.31 47.72 25.71
CA LEU A 245 -22.29 46.71 25.31
C LEU A 245 -23.03 46.22 26.55
N THR A 246 -24.34 46.50 26.65
CA THR A 246 -25.20 45.98 27.72
C THR A 246 -26.08 44.86 27.19
N ILE A 247 -26.17 43.74 27.92
CA ILE A 247 -27.03 42.59 27.59
C ILE A 247 -28.00 42.36 28.74
N LYS A 248 -29.31 42.25 28.44
CA LYS A 248 -30.40 42.16 29.42
C LYS A 248 -31.53 41.23 28.96
N GLY A 249 -32.22 40.62 29.92
CA GLY A 249 -33.31 39.67 29.69
C GLY A 249 -33.15 38.43 30.55
N THR A 250 -33.85 37.34 30.20
CA THR A 250 -33.81 36.06 30.93
C THR A 250 -33.46 34.88 30.02
N GLY A 251 -32.59 33.98 30.47
CA GLY A 251 -32.25 32.74 29.76
C GLY A 251 -30.91 32.77 29.02
N ALA A 252 -30.77 31.90 28.02
CA ALA A 252 -29.54 31.71 27.26
C ALA A 252 -29.40 32.69 26.08
N MET A 253 -28.16 33.00 25.72
CA MET A 253 -27.84 33.53 24.39
C MET A 253 -28.02 32.45 23.31
N THR A 254 -28.31 32.86 22.08
CA THR A 254 -28.15 31.99 20.90
C THR A 254 -26.68 31.59 20.72
N GLU A 255 -26.39 30.37 20.27
CA GLU A 255 -25.03 29.95 19.96
C GLU A 255 -24.46 30.71 18.74
N TYR A 256 -23.19 31.13 18.82
CA TYR A 256 -22.52 31.91 17.79
C TYR A 256 -21.31 31.19 17.19
N SER A 257 -21.03 31.50 15.92
CA SER A 257 -19.74 31.27 15.25
C SER A 257 -18.77 32.43 15.53
N TYR A 258 -17.63 32.46 14.85
CA TYR A 258 -16.64 33.53 15.00
C TYR A 258 -17.08 34.87 14.36
N ASP A 259 -18.15 34.88 13.55
CA ASP A 259 -18.59 35.97 12.68
C ASP A 259 -20.11 36.30 12.73
N ASN A 260 -20.98 35.42 13.26
CA ASN A 260 -22.44 35.61 13.19
C ASN A 260 -23.09 36.31 14.40
N ARG A 261 -22.30 36.80 15.36
CA ARG A 261 -22.80 37.40 16.61
C ARG A 261 -23.43 38.79 16.37
N PRO A 262 -24.42 39.21 17.19
CA PRO A 262 -25.26 40.38 16.87
C PRO A 262 -24.55 41.74 16.77
N TRP A 263 -23.32 41.85 17.29
CA TRP A 263 -22.51 43.07 17.33
C TRP A 263 -21.17 42.94 16.56
N GLU A 264 -21.08 42.04 15.57
CA GLU A 264 -19.83 41.80 14.81
C GLU A 264 -19.22 43.08 14.22
N ASN A 265 -20.03 43.95 13.61
CA ASN A 265 -19.58 45.24 13.05
C ASN A 265 -18.97 46.19 14.10
N ASP A 266 -19.28 45.96 15.39
CA ASP A 266 -18.95 46.82 16.52
C ASP A 266 -17.84 46.27 17.43
N ILE A 267 -17.27 45.10 17.16
CA ILE A 267 -16.26 44.47 18.04
C ILE A 267 -15.05 45.37 18.33
N ASN A 268 -14.76 46.28 17.39
CA ASN A 268 -13.69 47.26 17.44
C ASN A 268 -14.07 48.58 18.15
N SER A 269 -15.33 48.76 18.58
CA SER A 269 -15.82 49.91 19.35
C SER A 269 -16.06 49.58 20.83
N ILE A 270 -16.31 48.29 21.15
CA ILE A 270 -16.59 47.79 22.50
C ILE A 270 -15.37 47.94 23.43
N LYS A 271 -15.58 48.67 24.53
CA LYS A 271 -14.63 48.90 25.65
C LYS A 271 -15.08 48.25 26.95
N LYS A 272 -16.40 48.04 27.13
CA LYS A 272 -16.99 47.45 28.33
C LYS A 272 -18.17 46.55 27.96
N VAL A 273 -18.31 45.43 28.67
CA VAL A 273 -19.47 44.53 28.58
C VAL A 273 -20.20 44.48 29.92
N VAL A 274 -21.52 44.63 29.92
CA VAL A 274 -22.37 44.58 31.12
C VAL A 274 -23.51 43.59 30.92
N ILE A 275 -23.39 42.40 31.48
CA ILE A 275 -24.42 41.37 31.45
C ILE A 275 -25.29 41.53 32.71
N ARG A 276 -26.62 41.64 32.53
CA ARG A 276 -27.58 41.85 33.64
C ARG A 276 -28.11 40.52 34.18
N ASN A 277 -28.53 40.54 35.45
CA ASN A 277 -29.22 39.42 36.10
C ASN A 277 -30.37 38.89 35.22
N GLY A 278 -30.46 37.56 35.12
CA GLY A 278 -31.44 36.84 34.30
C GLY A 278 -30.79 36.05 33.16
N VAL A 279 -29.66 36.51 32.62
CA VAL A 279 -28.85 35.74 31.65
C VAL A 279 -28.27 34.50 32.34
N THR A 280 -28.44 33.32 31.73
CA THR A 280 -27.97 32.03 32.27
C THR A 280 -26.79 31.43 31.50
N THR A 281 -26.68 31.70 30.20
CA THR A 281 -25.64 31.15 29.32
C THR A 281 -25.04 32.26 28.47
N ILE A 282 -23.71 32.36 28.47
CA ILE A 282 -22.96 33.22 27.55
C ILE A 282 -22.46 32.35 26.39
N SER A 283 -22.81 32.74 25.17
CA SER A 283 -22.53 32.01 23.93
C SER A 283 -21.02 31.87 23.63
N PRO A 284 -20.57 30.82 22.90
CA PRO A 284 -19.25 30.77 22.29
C PRO A 284 -18.91 32.03 21.48
N TYR A 285 -17.62 32.35 21.34
CA TYR A 285 -17.09 33.49 20.57
C TYR A 285 -17.65 34.89 20.89
N ALA A 286 -18.56 35.06 21.84
CA ALA A 286 -19.37 36.28 21.95
C ALA A 286 -18.55 37.59 22.08
N PHE A 287 -17.34 37.54 22.66
CA PHE A 287 -16.42 38.69 22.74
C PHE A 287 -15.04 38.43 22.10
N TYR A 288 -14.86 37.34 21.34
CA TYR A 288 -13.65 37.02 20.57
C TYR A 288 -13.14 38.22 19.74
N LYS A 289 -11.86 38.59 19.85
CA LYS A 289 -11.26 39.77 19.19
C LYS A 289 -11.94 41.12 19.49
N CYS A 290 -12.68 41.24 20.59
CA CYS A 290 -12.96 42.57 21.16
C CYS A 290 -11.67 43.13 21.80
N GLU A 291 -10.67 43.48 20.97
CA GLU A 291 -9.31 43.81 21.42
C GLU A 291 -9.27 44.98 22.42
N LYS A 292 -10.23 45.91 22.31
CA LYS A 292 -10.38 47.11 23.16
C LYS A 292 -11.22 46.88 24.41
N LEU A 293 -11.76 45.67 24.65
CA LEU A 293 -12.56 45.36 25.82
C LEU A 293 -11.70 45.38 27.09
N GLN A 294 -11.92 46.37 27.96
CA GLN A 294 -11.14 46.59 29.19
C GLN A 294 -11.74 45.92 30.42
N SER A 295 -13.08 45.80 30.48
CA SER A 295 -13.80 45.27 31.65
C SER A 295 -15.11 44.58 31.26
N VAL A 296 -15.44 43.51 31.99
CA VAL A 296 -16.71 42.77 31.86
C VAL A 296 -17.39 42.61 33.22
N THR A 297 -18.71 42.74 33.25
CA THR A 297 -19.54 42.44 34.42
C THR A 297 -20.39 41.21 34.13
N ILE A 298 -20.20 40.12 34.89
CA ILE A 298 -20.92 38.86 34.75
C ILE A 298 -21.78 38.62 36.01
N PRO A 299 -23.09 38.37 35.89
CA PRO A 299 -23.99 38.24 37.03
C PRO A 299 -24.02 36.80 37.59
N GLN A 300 -24.43 36.66 38.86
CA GLN A 300 -24.58 35.36 39.54
C GLN A 300 -25.73 34.47 38.98
N SER A 301 -26.49 34.96 37.98
CA SER A 301 -27.44 34.15 37.22
C SER A 301 -26.77 33.30 36.14
N VAL A 302 -25.57 33.67 35.66
CA VAL A 302 -24.83 32.91 34.64
C VAL A 302 -24.28 31.61 35.22
N GLN A 303 -24.49 30.53 34.48
CA GLN A 303 -24.16 29.14 34.83
C GLN A 303 -23.14 28.57 33.85
N THR A 304 -23.26 28.93 32.56
CA THR A 304 -22.41 28.41 31.49
C THR A 304 -21.79 29.54 30.68
N ILE A 305 -20.52 29.38 30.30
CA ILE A 305 -19.79 30.23 29.36
C ILE A 305 -19.26 29.38 28.20
N GLY A 306 -19.28 29.92 26.98
CA GLY A 306 -18.88 29.20 25.77
C GLY A 306 -17.37 29.20 25.47
N LYS A 307 -16.94 28.33 24.55
CA LYS A 307 -15.57 28.29 24.04
C LYS A 307 -15.15 29.61 23.38
N ILE A 308 -13.86 29.95 23.47
CA ILE A 308 -13.24 31.10 22.77
C ILE A 308 -13.89 32.46 23.14
N LEU A 309 -14.56 32.56 24.30
CA LEU A 309 -15.42 33.68 24.67
C LEU A 309 -14.72 35.05 24.69
N PHE A 310 -13.53 35.16 25.29
CA PHE A 310 -12.74 36.38 25.41
C PHE A 310 -11.39 36.29 24.69
N ALA A 311 -11.21 35.32 23.80
CA ALA A 311 -9.92 35.14 23.12
C ALA A 311 -9.55 36.38 22.28
N GLU A 312 -8.27 36.75 22.29
CA GLU A 312 -7.74 38.00 21.72
C GLU A 312 -8.40 39.30 22.26
N CYS A 313 -9.10 39.29 23.41
CA CYS A 313 -9.41 40.51 24.18
C CYS A 313 -8.15 41.07 24.86
N ALA A 314 -7.22 41.62 24.06
CA ALA A 314 -5.88 42.01 24.49
C ALA A 314 -5.86 42.97 25.69
N ALA A 315 -6.79 43.93 25.75
CA ALA A 315 -6.88 44.97 26.80
C ALA A 315 -7.67 44.58 28.07
N LEU A 316 -8.18 43.35 28.17
CA LEU A 316 -9.07 42.93 29.26
C LEU A 316 -8.29 42.72 30.57
N LYS A 317 -8.54 43.55 31.59
CA LYS A 317 -7.67 43.66 32.78
C LYS A 317 -8.01 42.72 33.92
N THR A 318 -9.30 42.46 34.14
CA THR A 318 -9.82 41.68 35.28
C THR A 318 -11.11 40.97 34.89
N VAL A 319 -11.30 39.73 35.34
CA VAL A 319 -12.55 38.97 35.16
C VAL A 319 -12.96 38.32 36.48
N SER A 320 -14.23 38.42 36.85
CA SER A 320 -14.82 37.64 37.96
C SER A 320 -15.92 36.73 37.42
N LEU A 321 -15.75 35.42 37.59
CA LEU A 321 -16.72 34.40 37.19
C LEU A 321 -17.69 34.10 38.35
N PRO A 322 -18.99 33.94 38.08
CA PRO A 322 -19.98 33.64 39.12
C PRO A 322 -19.82 32.21 39.65
N ALA A 323 -20.28 31.97 40.88
CA ALA A 323 -20.04 30.72 41.60
C ALA A 323 -20.71 29.47 40.99
N LYS A 324 -21.57 29.65 39.97
CA LYS A 324 -22.23 28.58 39.20
C LYS A 324 -21.45 28.15 37.94
N VAL A 325 -20.46 28.92 37.49
CA VAL A 325 -19.61 28.54 36.34
C VAL A 325 -18.57 27.53 36.82
N THR A 326 -18.75 26.26 36.44
CA THR A 326 -17.91 25.13 36.85
C THR A 326 -16.74 24.86 35.90
N THR A 327 -16.79 25.36 34.67
CA THR A 327 -15.79 25.06 33.63
C THR A 327 -15.30 26.34 32.97
N ILE A 328 -13.98 26.44 32.79
CA ILE A 328 -13.36 27.39 31.85
C ILE A 328 -13.04 26.60 30.56
N PRO A 329 -13.84 26.79 29.49
CA PRO A 329 -13.77 25.96 28.30
C PRO A 329 -12.59 26.32 27.38
N TYR A 330 -12.43 25.50 26.33
CA TYR A 330 -11.43 25.63 25.28
C TYR A 330 -11.14 27.10 24.89
N ALA A 331 -9.86 27.49 25.05
CA ALA A 331 -9.32 28.80 24.69
C ALA A 331 -10.09 30.05 25.22
N CYS A 332 -10.88 29.93 26.30
CA CYS A 332 -11.78 30.98 26.79
C CYS A 332 -11.12 32.36 26.98
N PHE A 333 -9.88 32.41 27.48
CA PHE A 333 -9.10 33.65 27.72
C PHE A 333 -7.78 33.68 26.91
N ALA A 334 -7.71 32.95 25.80
CA ALA A 334 -6.49 32.85 25.01
C ALA A 334 -6.05 34.23 24.47
N ASN A 335 -4.85 34.66 24.83
CA ASN A 335 -4.22 35.94 24.46
C ASN A 335 -4.90 37.21 25.03
N CYS A 336 -5.58 37.14 26.19
CA CYS A 336 -5.93 38.34 26.97
C CYS A 336 -4.67 38.96 27.63
N THR A 337 -3.81 39.60 26.84
CA THR A 337 -2.42 39.94 27.25
C THR A 337 -2.29 40.95 28.40
N GLU A 338 -3.29 41.79 28.66
CA GLU A 338 -3.31 42.71 29.82
C GLU A 338 -4.00 42.13 31.07
N LEU A 339 -4.49 40.88 31.04
CA LEU A 339 -5.21 40.28 32.18
C LEU A 339 -4.29 40.15 33.40
N GLN A 340 -4.65 40.82 34.51
CA GLN A 340 -3.88 40.83 35.76
C GLN A 340 -4.43 39.83 36.79
N SER A 341 -5.75 39.63 36.82
CA SER A 341 -6.40 38.68 37.74
C SER A 341 -7.64 38.04 37.10
N ILE A 342 -7.94 36.82 37.55
CA ILE A 342 -9.21 36.13 37.31
C ILE A 342 -9.72 35.50 38.62
N GLU A 343 -10.97 35.77 38.97
CA GLU A 343 -11.65 35.12 40.10
C GLU A 343 -12.55 34.00 39.58
N MET A 344 -12.45 32.81 40.18
CA MET A 344 -13.15 31.61 39.71
C MET A 344 -13.70 30.71 40.85
N PRO A 345 -14.56 31.25 41.74
CA PRO A 345 -15.10 30.53 42.92
C PRO A 345 -16.02 29.34 42.60
N GLY A 346 -16.45 29.18 41.34
CA GLY A 346 -17.26 28.05 40.87
C GLY A 346 -16.44 26.90 40.26
N VAL A 347 -15.23 27.17 39.76
CA VAL A 347 -14.59 26.34 38.73
C VAL A 347 -13.98 25.05 39.28
N THR A 348 -14.32 23.93 38.64
CA THR A 348 -13.77 22.58 38.85
C THR A 348 -12.85 22.15 37.71
N THR A 349 -13.09 22.65 36.49
CA THR A 349 -12.44 22.20 35.26
C THR A 349 -11.88 23.36 34.44
N ILE A 350 -10.64 23.23 33.97
CA ILE A 350 -9.97 24.18 33.08
C ILE A 350 -9.47 23.41 31.86
N ASP A 351 -10.02 23.67 30.67
CA ASP A 351 -9.76 22.91 29.46
C ASP A 351 -8.57 23.47 28.63
N ASP A 352 -8.28 22.81 27.51
CA ASP A 352 -7.15 23.09 26.62
C ASP A 352 -7.09 24.56 26.18
N TYR A 353 -5.86 25.12 26.20
CA TYR A 353 -5.56 26.50 25.79
C TYR A 353 -6.33 27.60 26.53
N ALA A 354 -7.12 27.29 27.57
CA ALA A 354 -7.99 28.23 28.29
C ALA A 354 -7.31 29.54 28.69
N PHE A 355 -6.01 29.49 29.00
CA PHE A 355 -5.17 30.62 29.39
C PHE A 355 -3.92 30.77 28.49
N GLN A 356 -3.99 30.29 27.24
CA GLN A 356 -2.90 30.40 26.27
C GLN A 356 -2.42 31.85 26.15
N GLY A 357 -1.11 32.07 26.16
CA GLY A 357 -0.53 33.40 25.87
C GLY A 357 -0.83 34.53 26.88
N LEU A 358 -1.45 34.23 28.03
CA LEU A 358 -1.61 35.22 29.12
C LEU A 358 -0.25 35.72 29.65
N ASN A 359 -0.23 36.88 30.30
CA ASN A 359 0.99 37.53 30.81
C ASN A 359 0.77 38.09 32.23
N MET A 360 0.41 37.21 33.16
CA MET A 360 -0.03 37.58 34.52
C MET A 360 1.13 37.71 35.52
N PRO A 361 1.07 38.62 36.50
CA PRO A 361 2.03 38.66 37.62
C PRO A 361 1.95 37.41 38.51
N GLY A 362 0.80 36.75 38.55
CA GLY A 362 0.60 35.43 39.14
C GLY A 362 -0.83 34.94 38.88
N MET A 363 -1.10 33.67 39.18
CA MET A 363 -2.45 33.10 39.05
C MET A 363 -2.75 32.11 40.19
N GLN A 364 -3.93 32.23 40.80
CA GLN A 364 -4.39 31.34 41.88
C GLN A 364 -5.29 30.24 41.32
N ILE A 365 -5.01 28.99 41.68
CA ILE A 365 -5.90 27.83 41.45
C ILE A 365 -6.87 27.73 42.64
N GLY A 366 -8.17 27.86 42.38
CA GLY A 366 -9.21 27.78 43.42
C GLY A 366 -9.37 26.38 44.02
N LYS A 367 -9.90 26.27 45.23
CA LYS A 367 -10.04 25.01 46.00
C LYS A 367 -10.93 23.96 45.35
N LYS A 368 -11.83 24.37 44.44
CA LYS A 368 -12.71 23.48 43.67
C LYS A 368 -12.05 22.86 42.43
N VAL A 369 -10.92 23.40 41.95
CA VAL A 369 -10.31 22.95 40.69
C VAL A 369 -9.72 21.55 40.87
N THR A 370 -10.36 20.56 40.25
CA THR A 370 -9.96 19.14 40.27
C THR A 370 -9.36 18.67 38.95
N LYS A 371 -9.65 19.35 37.84
CA LYS A 371 -9.10 19.06 36.51
C LYS A 371 -8.55 20.32 35.85
N ILE A 372 -7.30 20.25 35.43
CA ILE A 372 -6.66 21.21 34.53
C ILE A 372 -6.18 20.41 33.31
N SER A 373 -6.24 20.99 32.11
CA SER A 373 -5.55 20.46 30.93
C SER A 373 -4.05 20.77 31.00
N TYR A 374 -3.20 19.85 30.56
CA TYR A 374 -1.76 20.11 30.42
C TYR A 374 -1.46 21.22 29.40
N LEU A 375 -2.38 21.48 28.46
CA LEU A 375 -2.28 22.57 27.48
C LEU A 375 -2.97 23.88 27.91
N ALA A 376 -3.60 23.93 29.09
CA ALA A 376 -4.32 25.12 29.57
C ALA A 376 -3.44 26.39 29.59
N PHE A 377 -2.14 26.22 29.87
CA PHE A 377 -1.15 27.31 30.00
C PHE A 377 -0.17 27.40 28.82
N ALA A 378 -0.48 26.80 27.66
CA ALA A 378 0.43 26.81 26.51
C ALA A 378 0.84 28.23 26.10
N SER A 379 2.15 28.50 25.98
CA SER A 379 2.71 29.84 25.71
C SER A 379 2.43 30.92 26.79
N ALA A 380 1.83 30.59 27.93
CA ALA A 380 1.47 31.58 28.95
C ALA A 380 2.69 32.04 29.76
N ARG A 381 2.87 33.36 29.88
CA ARG A 381 3.94 34.03 30.62
C ARG A 381 3.50 34.39 32.05
N ILE A 382 2.79 33.49 32.71
CA ILE A 382 2.42 33.62 34.13
C ILE A 382 3.70 33.47 34.96
N LYS A 383 3.98 34.42 35.87
CA LYS A 383 5.26 34.45 36.62
C LYS A 383 5.30 33.51 37.84
N ALA A 384 4.16 33.22 38.45
CA ALA A 384 4.03 32.31 39.58
C ALA A 384 2.59 31.78 39.71
N TYR A 385 2.46 30.54 40.20
CA TYR A 385 1.18 29.93 40.58
C TYR A 385 1.04 29.80 42.10
N THR A 386 -0.16 30.07 42.61
CA THR A 386 -0.59 29.70 43.97
C THR A 386 -1.76 28.74 43.90
N VAL A 387 -1.97 27.93 44.93
CA VAL A 387 -3.17 27.09 45.08
C VAL A 387 -3.88 27.47 46.38
N GLU A 388 -5.19 27.62 46.34
CA GLU A 388 -6.03 27.90 47.50
C GLU A 388 -5.99 26.75 48.51
N SER A 389 -5.97 27.07 49.81
CA SER A 389 -5.97 26.07 50.88
C SER A 389 -7.18 25.14 50.78
N GLY A 390 -6.93 23.83 50.91
CA GLY A 390 -7.97 22.81 50.79
C GLY A 390 -8.27 22.33 49.36
N ASN A 391 -7.50 22.72 48.33
CA ASN A 391 -7.60 22.06 47.03
C ASN A 391 -7.25 20.55 47.16
N PRO A 392 -8.07 19.63 46.59
CA PRO A 392 -7.91 18.18 46.80
C PRO A 392 -6.89 17.49 45.87
N VAL A 393 -6.43 18.16 44.80
CA VAL A 393 -5.57 17.57 43.75
C VAL A 393 -4.21 18.26 43.65
N TYR A 394 -4.22 19.60 43.68
CA TYR A 394 -3.07 20.45 43.40
C TYR A 394 -2.49 21.10 44.66
N THR A 395 -1.20 21.39 44.62
CA THR A 395 -0.49 22.18 45.63
C THR A 395 0.52 23.12 44.96
N SER A 396 0.80 24.29 45.53
CA SER A 396 1.83 25.20 45.05
C SER A 396 3.04 25.23 45.96
N LYS A 397 4.25 25.13 45.40
CA LYS A 397 5.52 25.43 46.10
C LYS A 397 6.42 26.25 45.20
N ASN A 398 6.98 27.34 45.73
CA ASN A 398 7.88 28.26 45.00
C ASN A 398 7.32 28.73 43.64
N GLY A 399 6.01 28.98 43.54
CA GLY A 399 5.33 29.39 42.30
C GLY A 399 5.04 28.28 41.28
N VAL A 400 5.36 27.01 41.59
CA VAL A 400 5.16 25.83 40.72
C VAL A 400 3.98 25.01 41.22
N ILE A 401 3.14 24.50 40.30
CA ILE A 401 2.02 23.59 40.59
C ILE A 401 2.52 22.15 40.64
N TYR A 402 2.12 21.41 41.67
CA TYR A 402 2.34 19.97 41.82
C TYR A 402 1.01 19.24 42.00
N ALA A 403 0.93 18.03 41.47
CA ALA A 403 -0.17 17.08 41.65
C ALA A 403 0.32 15.83 42.43
N ASP A 404 -0.55 14.83 42.60
CA ASP A 404 -0.22 13.52 43.18
C ASP A 404 0.45 13.59 44.56
N LYS A 405 -0.03 14.50 45.41
CA LYS A 405 0.52 14.80 46.75
C LYS A 405 2.01 15.22 46.70
N GLY A 406 2.40 15.95 45.64
CA GLY A 406 3.75 16.45 45.41
C GLY A 406 4.64 15.55 44.52
N LYS A 407 4.15 14.37 44.10
CA LYS A 407 4.93 13.42 43.29
C LYS A 407 5.01 13.79 41.81
N THR A 408 4.10 14.61 41.31
CA THR A 408 4.11 15.06 39.92
C THR A 408 4.31 16.57 39.88
N LEU A 409 5.39 17.04 39.25
CA LEU A 409 5.52 18.46 38.91
C LEU A 409 4.61 18.72 37.72
N TYR A 410 3.53 19.47 37.94
CA TYR A 410 2.43 19.58 36.99
C TYR A 410 2.59 20.79 36.06
N ALA A 411 2.91 21.98 36.59
CA ALA A 411 3.15 23.17 35.76
C ALA A 411 4.14 24.15 36.42
N TYR A 412 5.20 24.48 35.69
CA TYR A 412 6.17 25.52 35.98
C TYR A 412 5.71 26.87 35.37
N PRO A 413 5.88 28.00 36.06
CA PRO A 413 5.53 29.31 35.53
C PRO A 413 6.52 29.75 34.44
N ALA A 414 6.17 29.58 33.16
CA ALA A 414 7.02 29.96 32.03
C ALA A 414 7.26 31.49 31.90
N GLY A 415 6.53 32.32 32.65
CA GLY A 415 6.84 33.75 32.84
C GLY A 415 7.89 34.05 33.90
N SER A 416 8.33 33.05 34.67
CA SER A 416 9.42 33.19 35.65
C SER A 416 10.72 33.60 34.96
N THR A 417 11.45 34.53 35.60
CA THR A 417 12.77 35.00 35.17
C THR A 417 13.92 34.18 35.78
N ALA A 418 13.63 33.09 36.50
CA ALA A 418 14.66 32.24 37.09
C ALA A 418 15.44 31.48 36.00
N SER A 419 16.76 31.66 35.99
CA SER A 419 17.68 31.03 35.03
C SER A 419 17.94 29.54 35.31
N SER A 420 17.62 29.06 36.51
CA SER A 420 17.74 27.66 36.89
C SER A 420 16.63 27.21 37.84
N PHE A 421 16.34 25.91 37.86
CA PHE A 421 15.35 25.32 38.76
C PHE A 421 15.78 23.94 39.25
N ALA A 422 15.82 23.74 40.57
CA ALA A 422 16.02 22.44 41.18
C ALA A 422 14.67 21.78 41.48
N ILE A 423 14.39 20.64 40.86
CA ILE A 423 13.16 19.88 41.09
C ILE A 423 13.22 19.28 42.51
N PRO A 424 12.19 19.46 43.36
CA PRO A 424 12.21 18.96 44.75
C PRO A 424 12.36 17.43 44.85
N SER A 425 13.09 16.97 45.86
CA SER A 425 13.15 15.56 46.23
C SER A 425 11.76 15.00 46.52
N GLY A 426 11.48 13.81 45.99
CA GLY A 426 10.17 13.15 46.09
C GLY A 426 9.28 13.32 44.86
N VAL A 427 9.60 14.24 43.95
CA VAL A 427 8.99 14.28 42.60
C VAL A 427 9.44 13.06 41.81
N THR A 428 8.50 12.28 41.28
CA THR A 428 8.73 11.05 40.50
C THR A 428 8.33 11.18 39.02
N LYS A 429 7.31 11.98 38.68
CA LYS A 429 6.96 12.33 37.28
C LYS A 429 7.15 13.83 37.05
N ILE A 430 7.70 14.20 35.90
CA ILE A 430 7.50 15.52 35.31
C ILE A 430 6.29 15.44 34.39
N GLY A 431 5.29 16.28 34.64
CA GLY A 431 4.01 16.29 33.92
C GLY A 431 4.17 16.63 32.44
N ASP A 432 3.14 16.29 31.70
CA ASP A 432 3.02 16.61 30.28
C ASP A 432 2.94 18.15 30.15
N ALA A 433 3.67 18.71 29.18
CA ALA A 433 3.87 20.15 28.99
C ALA A 433 4.37 20.96 30.22
N ALA A 434 4.89 20.32 31.28
CA ALA A 434 5.10 20.98 32.58
C ALA A 434 6.04 22.20 32.57
N PHE A 435 7.03 22.28 31.68
CA PHE A 435 7.92 23.43 31.47
C PHE A 435 7.77 24.03 30.05
N ILE A 436 6.61 23.87 29.41
CA ILE A 436 6.36 24.34 28.04
C ILE A 436 6.66 25.84 27.89
N GLN A 437 7.53 26.16 26.94
CA GLN A 437 8.03 27.50 26.63
C GLN A 437 8.64 28.27 27.81
N ALA A 438 9.23 27.59 28.80
CA ALA A 438 10.03 28.19 29.86
C ALA A 438 11.36 28.78 29.32
N LYS A 439 11.28 29.84 28.52
CA LYS A 439 12.36 30.39 27.68
C LYS A 439 13.49 31.09 28.46
N TYR A 440 13.26 31.43 29.73
CA TYR A 440 14.29 31.96 30.62
C TYR A 440 15.02 30.88 31.43
N LEU A 441 14.45 29.67 31.52
CA LEU A 441 14.98 28.57 32.32
C LEU A 441 16.10 27.86 31.56
N MET A 442 17.35 28.16 31.90
CA MET A 442 18.55 27.70 31.19
C MET A 442 19.14 26.40 31.75
N ALA A 443 18.79 26.01 32.98
CA ALA A 443 19.23 24.75 33.59
C ALA A 443 18.15 24.15 34.51
N VAL A 444 18.01 22.83 34.51
CA VAL A 444 17.14 22.08 35.42
C VAL A 444 17.95 20.98 36.10
N THR A 445 17.83 20.88 37.42
CA THR A 445 18.44 19.81 38.23
C THR A 445 17.40 18.77 38.59
N PHE A 446 17.58 17.54 38.10
CA PHE A 446 16.75 16.39 38.45
C PHE A 446 17.24 15.73 39.75
N PRO A 447 16.38 15.48 40.75
CA PRO A 447 16.70 14.61 41.88
C PRO A 447 16.59 13.14 41.47
N SER A 448 17.25 12.27 42.24
CA SER A 448 17.24 10.80 42.06
C SER A 448 15.87 10.13 42.26
N SER A 449 14.80 10.89 42.54
CA SER A 449 13.43 10.39 42.59
C SER A 449 12.72 10.40 41.23
N VAL A 450 13.16 11.19 40.24
CA VAL A 450 12.48 11.31 38.93
C VAL A 450 12.70 10.07 38.08
N LYS A 451 11.60 9.51 37.55
CA LYS A 451 11.55 8.29 36.72
C LYS A 451 10.94 8.47 35.33
N THR A 452 10.02 9.44 35.18
CA THR A 452 9.25 9.65 33.96
C THR A 452 9.22 11.13 33.58
N LEU A 453 9.43 11.42 32.29
CA LEU A 453 9.24 12.75 31.69
C LEU A 453 8.05 12.71 30.71
N GLY A 454 7.04 13.54 30.96
CA GLY A 454 5.81 13.58 30.16
C GLY A 454 5.95 14.20 28.77
N SER A 455 4.88 14.09 27.98
CA SER A 455 4.86 14.54 26.59
C SER A 455 5.05 16.06 26.52
N SER A 456 5.88 16.56 25.60
CA SER A 456 6.21 18.00 25.49
C SER A 456 6.76 18.66 26.78
N ALA A 457 7.22 17.91 27.78
CA ALA A 457 7.49 18.43 29.13
C ALA A 457 8.46 19.63 29.18
N PHE A 458 9.39 19.77 28.23
CA PHE A 458 10.34 20.88 28.10
C PHE A 458 10.28 21.55 26.70
N GLN A 459 9.16 21.38 25.98
CA GLN A 459 8.98 21.89 24.62
C GLN A 459 9.21 23.41 24.55
N GLY A 460 10.10 23.87 23.69
CA GLY A 460 10.41 25.29 23.50
C GLY A 460 11.06 25.98 24.71
N SER A 461 11.64 25.22 25.65
CA SER A 461 12.31 25.77 26.84
C SER A 461 13.69 26.36 26.55
N GLY A 462 14.19 27.20 27.45
CA GLY A 462 15.48 27.88 27.33
C GLY A 462 16.70 27.04 27.75
N LEU A 463 16.52 25.75 28.03
CA LEU A 463 17.56 24.87 28.59
C LEU A 463 18.80 24.84 27.70
N ARG A 464 19.97 25.20 28.24
CA ARG A 464 21.25 25.16 27.49
C ARG A 464 21.89 23.78 27.46
N SER A 465 21.66 22.97 28.48
CA SER A 465 22.09 21.58 28.53
C SER A 465 21.12 20.76 29.39
N VAL A 466 21.08 19.45 29.16
CA VAL A 466 20.26 18.54 29.97
C VAL A 466 21.00 17.24 30.23
N THR A 467 20.97 16.79 31.48
CA THR A 467 21.41 15.45 31.88
C THR A 467 20.19 14.67 32.35
N ILE A 468 19.81 13.64 31.60
CA ILE A 468 18.72 12.72 31.94
C ILE A 468 19.33 11.64 32.84
N PRO A 469 18.99 11.57 34.15
CA PRO A 469 19.71 10.72 35.10
C PRO A 469 19.41 9.22 34.90
N ASP A 470 20.28 8.37 35.46
CA ASP A 470 20.14 6.90 35.49
C ASP A 470 18.79 6.39 36.05
N THR A 471 18.06 7.24 36.78
CA THR A 471 16.76 6.94 37.38
C THR A 471 15.57 7.13 36.43
N VAL A 472 15.74 7.87 35.33
CA VAL A 472 14.71 8.02 34.29
C VAL A 472 14.68 6.77 33.41
N THR A 473 13.52 6.10 33.38
CA THR A 473 13.30 4.85 32.64
C THR A 473 12.22 4.98 31.56
N SER A 474 11.44 6.06 31.54
CA SER A 474 10.49 6.36 30.46
C SER A 474 10.46 7.87 30.16
N VAL A 475 10.27 8.19 28.89
CA VAL A 475 10.05 9.55 28.38
C VAL A 475 9.00 9.46 27.28
N ASP A 476 8.14 10.47 27.19
CA ASP A 476 7.06 10.49 26.20
C ASP A 476 7.40 11.42 25.01
N ASN A 477 6.54 11.43 23.98
CA ASN A 477 6.81 12.11 22.72
C ASN A 477 7.09 13.61 22.88
N PHE A 478 7.89 14.17 21.97
CA PHE A 478 8.21 15.61 21.91
C PHE A 478 8.87 16.21 23.19
N THR A 479 9.36 15.40 24.14
CA THR A 479 9.78 15.86 25.50
C THR A 479 10.62 17.15 25.49
N PHE A 480 11.59 17.31 24.58
CA PHE A 480 12.45 18.50 24.44
C PHE A 480 12.30 19.21 23.08
N TYR A 481 11.22 19.00 22.34
CA TYR A 481 10.99 19.58 21.01
C TYR A 481 11.15 21.11 20.98
N GLU A 482 11.86 21.64 19.99
CA GLU A 482 12.20 23.08 19.86
C GLU A 482 12.93 23.70 21.08
N SER A 483 13.51 22.90 21.97
CA SER A 483 14.27 23.39 23.14
C SER A 483 15.67 23.93 22.76
N GLY A 484 16.17 24.94 23.49
CA GLY A 484 17.48 25.58 23.25
C GLY A 484 18.73 24.76 23.64
N VAL A 485 18.62 23.41 23.72
CA VAL A 485 19.68 22.57 24.28
C VAL A 485 20.87 22.46 23.34
N LYS A 486 22.08 22.73 23.86
CA LYS A 486 23.36 22.61 23.16
C LYS A 486 24.03 21.25 23.38
N THR A 487 23.77 20.65 24.55
CA THR A 487 24.33 19.35 24.95
C THR A 487 23.27 18.52 25.66
N VAL A 488 23.06 17.29 25.18
CA VAL A 488 22.28 16.25 25.88
C VAL A 488 23.23 15.18 26.43
N THR A 489 23.00 14.76 27.67
CA THR A 489 23.62 13.58 28.26
C THR A 489 22.56 12.62 28.77
N PHE A 490 22.55 11.40 28.25
CA PHE A 490 21.71 10.32 28.73
C PHE A 490 22.45 9.53 29.81
N GLY A 491 21.73 9.14 30.86
CA GLY A 491 22.17 8.15 31.83
C GLY A 491 22.00 6.72 31.33
N LYS A 492 22.09 5.76 32.26
CA LYS A 492 21.98 4.32 32.00
C LYS A 492 20.56 3.77 32.08
N GLY A 493 19.59 4.54 32.60
CA GLY A 493 18.21 4.09 32.81
C GLY A 493 17.45 3.89 31.50
N LEU A 494 17.22 4.99 30.78
CA LEU A 494 16.51 5.03 29.51
C LEU A 494 17.22 4.20 28.43
N LYS A 495 16.46 3.38 27.69
CA LYS A 495 16.97 2.49 26.62
C LYS A 495 16.60 2.94 25.21
N THR A 496 15.46 3.60 25.07
CA THR A 496 14.90 4.07 23.81
C THR A 496 14.51 5.54 23.99
N THR A 497 14.81 6.40 23.01
CA THR A 497 14.24 7.75 22.98
C THR A 497 12.76 7.70 22.57
N ALA A 498 12.04 8.81 22.68
CA ALA A 498 10.67 8.91 22.15
C ALA A 498 10.63 9.64 20.80
N TYR A 499 9.51 9.51 20.10
CA TYR A 499 9.23 10.21 18.85
C TYR A 499 9.47 11.72 18.97
N GLU A 500 10.24 12.29 18.02
CA GLU A 500 10.59 13.72 17.96
C GLU A 500 11.18 14.32 19.24
N MET A 501 11.78 13.50 20.12
CA MET A 501 12.18 13.90 21.48
C MET A 501 13.06 15.16 21.55
N PHE A 502 13.96 15.38 20.60
CA PHE A 502 14.80 16.59 20.45
C PHE A 502 14.65 17.24 19.06
N GLU A 503 13.54 17.01 18.33
CA GLU A 503 13.35 17.65 17.02
C GLU A 503 13.43 19.19 17.16
N LYS A 504 14.13 19.82 16.19
CA LYS A 504 14.39 21.26 16.11
C LYS A 504 15.06 21.85 17.36
N CYS A 505 15.82 21.06 18.11
CA CYS A 505 16.82 21.59 19.03
C CYS A 505 17.97 22.22 18.21
N ARG A 506 17.71 23.36 17.57
CA ARG A 506 18.58 23.94 16.52
C ARG A 506 19.99 24.30 17.02
N GLU A 507 20.16 24.49 18.33
CA GLU A 507 21.44 24.78 18.97
C GLU A 507 22.20 23.51 19.44
N LEU A 508 21.63 22.30 19.25
CA LEU A 508 22.21 21.03 19.72
C LEU A 508 23.44 20.64 18.92
N GLY A 509 24.61 20.68 19.55
CA GLY A 509 25.90 20.31 18.96
C GLY A 509 26.59 19.10 19.59
N THR A 510 26.07 18.55 20.70
CA THR A 510 26.73 17.43 21.41
C THR A 510 25.72 16.45 22.02
N ILE A 511 25.93 15.15 21.76
CA ILE A 511 25.04 14.05 22.18
C ILE A 511 25.86 12.96 22.87
N ASN A 512 25.70 12.82 24.19
CA ASN A 512 26.33 11.75 24.98
C ASN A 512 25.30 10.63 25.23
N PHE A 513 25.34 9.57 24.41
CA PHE A 513 24.29 8.53 24.33
C PHE A 513 24.09 7.64 25.57
N GLY A 514 25.02 7.59 26.52
CA GLY A 514 24.83 6.86 27.77
C GLY A 514 24.47 5.38 27.62
N GLY A 515 23.32 4.98 28.16
CA GLY A 515 22.78 3.61 28.09
C GLY A 515 21.75 3.36 26.99
N ILE A 516 21.56 4.30 26.05
CA ILE A 516 20.61 4.19 24.94
C ILE A 516 21.02 3.07 23.98
N GLN A 517 20.04 2.28 23.55
CA GLN A 517 20.18 1.19 22.58
C GLN A 517 19.39 1.44 21.29
N GLU A 518 18.33 2.25 21.35
CA GLU A 518 17.47 2.55 20.20
C GLU A 518 17.12 4.04 20.14
N LEU A 519 17.18 4.62 18.94
CA LEU A 519 16.68 5.98 18.67
C LEU A 519 15.37 5.88 17.90
N ASP A 520 14.32 6.54 18.38
CA ASP A 520 13.03 6.61 17.70
C ASP A 520 13.07 7.59 16.51
N ALA A 521 12.04 7.55 15.66
CA ALA A 521 11.92 8.40 14.49
C ALA A 521 12.05 9.89 14.84
N ARG A 522 12.77 10.61 13.98
CA ARG A 522 13.00 12.06 14.04
C ARG A 522 13.62 12.58 15.36
N THR A 523 14.17 11.70 16.23
CA THR A 523 14.69 12.06 17.56
C THR A 523 15.56 13.33 17.56
N PHE A 524 16.44 13.51 16.57
CA PHE A 524 17.32 14.67 16.42
C PHE A 524 17.11 15.42 15.09
N ALA A 525 15.93 15.34 14.48
CA ALA A 525 15.65 16.05 13.23
C ALA A 525 15.78 17.58 13.39
N TYR A 526 16.22 18.29 12.35
CA TYR A 526 16.47 19.74 12.36
C TYR A 526 17.41 20.23 13.49
N CYS A 527 18.33 19.40 14.00
CA CYS A 527 19.37 19.83 14.93
C CYS A 527 20.49 20.57 14.16
N SER A 528 20.19 21.79 13.70
CA SER A 528 21.00 22.55 12.74
C SER A 528 22.40 22.96 13.21
N SER A 529 22.80 22.73 14.46
CA SER A 529 24.17 22.94 14.98
C SER A 529 24.94 21.64 15.24
N LEU A 530 24.39 20.48 14.87
CA LEU A 530 25.05 19.19 15.05
C LEU A 530 26.06 18.95 13.93
N GLU A 531 27.33 19.27 14.16
CA GLU A 531 28.40 19.12 13.16
C GLU A 531 28.91 17.68 13.00
N ASN A 532 28.93 16.91 14.10
CA ASN A 532 29.52 15.57 14.12
C ASN A 532 28.71 14.64 15.02
N VAL A 533 28.49 13.39 14.59
CA VAL A 533 27.84 12.37 15.43
C VAL A 533 28.57 11.03 15.36
N THR A 534 28.79 10.41 16.53
CA THR A 534 29.26 9.03 16.64
C THR A 534 28.16 8.19 17.27
N ILE A 535 27.57 7.28 16.48
CA ILE A 535 26.58 6.30 16.94
C ILE A 535 27.37 5.13 17.56
N PRO A 536 27.37 4.97 18.91
CA PRO A 536 28.28 4.08 19.60
C PRO A 536 27.86 2.61 19.50
N ALA A 537 28.77 1.71 19.88
CA ALA A 537 28.57 0.25 19.82
C ALA A 537 27.29 -0.27 20.51
N GLY A 538 26.76 0.44 21.50
CA GLY A 538 25.54 0.07 22.23
C GLY A 538 24.23 0.34 21.47
N VAL A 539 24.22 1.23 20.48
CA VAL A 539 23.04 1.56 19.69
C VAL A 539 22.87 0.54 18.55
N LYS A 540 21.71 -0.12 18.53
CA LYS A 540 21.34 -1.23 17.63
C LYS A 540 20.34 -0.80 16.55
N ARG A 541 19.55 0.23 16.83
CA ARG A 541 18.49 0.74 15.94
C ARG A 541 18.45 2.26 15.97
N ILE A 542 18.20 2.85 14.82
CA ILE A 542 17.78 4.25 14.69
C ILE A 542 16.49 4.27 13.85
N GLY A 543 15.64 5.28 14.06
CA GLY A 543 14.33 5.40 13.41
C GLY A 543 14.36 6.24 12.13
N ASN A 544 13.23 6.26 11.43
CA ASN A 544 13.06 7.07 10.22
C ASN A 544 13.35 8.56 10.52
N GLY A 545 14.14 9.22 9.67
CA GLY A 545 14.44 10.66 9.83
C GLY A 545 15.24 11.06 11.06
N THR A 546 15.86 10.13 11.81
CA THR A 546 16.48 10.42 13.14
C THR A 546 17.42 11.62 13.17
N PHE A 547 18.21 11.86 12.12
CA PHE A 547 19.10 13.02 11.96
C PHE A 547 18.78 13.84 10.70
N GLY A 548 17.56 13.74 10.16
CA GLY A 548 17.15 14.48 8.98
C GLY A 548 17.23 16.00 9.18
N GLU A 549 17.58 16.74 8.13
CA GLU A 549 17.65 18.21 8.09
C GLU A 549 18.68 18.82 9.08
N CYS A 550 19.67 18.02 9.52
CA CYS A 550 20.84 18.51 10.25
C CYS A 550 21.84 19.15 9.27
N TRP A 551 21.53 20.35 8.78
CA TRP A 551 22.23 20.99 7.66
C TRP A 551 23.75 21.20 7.87
N MET A 552 24.24 21.28 9.11
CA MET A 552 25.67 21.44 9.44
C MET A 552 26.40 20.12 9.72
N LEU A 553 25.71 18.97 9.68
CA LEU A 553 26.31 17.66 9.97
C LEU A 553 27.33 17.29 8.90
N GLU A 554 28.62 17.30 9.23
CA GLU A 554 29.73 17.03 8.32
C GLU A 554 30.22 15.58 8.37
N THR A 555 30.16 14.94 9.55
CA THR A 555 30.65 13.57 9.76
C THR A 555 29.69 12.72 10.59
N VAL A 556 29.38 11.53 10.07
CA VAL A 556 28.66 10.46 10.77
C VAL A 556 29.60 9.27 10.94
N THR A 557 29.83 8.83 12.18
CA THR A 557 30.55 7.58 12.48
C THR A 557 29.59 6.55 13.08
N ILE A 558 29.55 5.35 12.51
CA ILE A 558 28.71 4.23 12.96
C ILE A 558 29.60 3.12 13.50
N GLN A 559 29.62 2.96 14.82
CA GLN A 559 30.33 1.91 15.55
C GLN A 559 29.41 0.73 15.92
N GLY A 560 28.10 0.99 16.03
CA GLY A 560 27.07 -0.02 16.32
C GLY A 560 26.89 -1.06 15.22
N THR A 561 26.39 -2.24 15.62
CA THR A 561 25.69 -3.13 14.69
C THR A 561 24.27 -2.60 14.56
N LEU A 562 24.00 -1.82 13.50
CA LEU A 562 22.66 -1.34 13.18
C LEU A 562 21.92 -2.37 12.34
N ASN A 563 20.64 -2.60 12.64
CA ASN A 563 19.79 -3.45 11.81
C ASN A 563 19.65 -2.91 10.38
N CYS A 564 19.59 -1.59 10.21
CA CYS A 564 19.65 -0.89 8.93
C CYS A 564 20.02 0.59 9.13
N ILE A 565 20.29 1.30 8.05
CA ILE A 565 20.10 2.75 7.97
C ILE A 565 18.71 3.00 7.37
N PRO A 566 17.76 3.56 8.13
CA PRO A 566 16.35 3.61 7.76
C PRO A 566 15.99 4.79 6.84
N PHE A 567 14.72 4.82 6.42
CA PHE A 567 14.18 5.87 5.55
C PHE A 567 14.49 7.29 6.08
N GLN A 568 15.04 8.14 5.22
CA GLN A 568 15.38 9.54 5.52
C GLN A 568 16.36 9.77 6.69
N ALA A 569 17.08 8.76 7.18
CA ALA A 569 17.92 8.84 8.40
C ALA A 569 18.81 10.10 8.51
N PHE A 570 19.41 10.53 7.40
CA PHE A 570 20.25 11.72 7.24
C PHE A 570 19.78 12.58 6.05
N LEU A 571 18.47 12.58 5.73
CA LEU A 571 17.89 13.39 4.66
C LEU A 571 18.36 14.85 4.74
N ASN A 572 18.72 15.45 3.61
CA ASN A 572 19.10 16.87 3.49
C ASN A 572 20.22 17.32 4.45
N CYS A 573 21.07 16.41 4.97
CA CYS A 573 22.31 16.77 5.65
C CYS A 573 23.34 17.30 4.63
N SER A 574 23.10 18.50 4.13
CA SER A 574 23.77 19.07 2.95
C SER A 574 25.28 19.21 3.10
N SER A 575 25.77 19.40 4.34
CA SER A 575 27.21 19.49 4.66
C SER A 575 27.89 18.12 4.89
N LEU A 576 27.15 17.00 4.85
CA LEU A 576 27.67 15.67 5.17
C LEU A 576 28.69 15.24 4.12
N LYS A 577 29.96 15.16 4.53
CA LYS A 577 31.10 14.76 3.70
C LYS A 577 31.51 13.31 3.98
N ASN A 578 31.49 12.92 5.26
CA ASN A 578 32.11 11.70 5.74
C ASN A 578 31.08 10.78 6.40
N VAL A 579 30.94 9.55 5.89
CA VAL A 579 30.15 8.49 6.53
C VAL A 579 31.07 7.30 6.78
N ILE A 580 31.45 7.10 8.05
CA ILE A 580 32.45 6.13 8.50
C ILE A 580 31.74 4.97 9.17
N ILE A 581 31.66 3.81 8.50
CA ILE A 581 31.00 2.61 9.03
C ILE A 581 32.07 1.61 9.50
N THR A 582 32.21 1.46 10.82
CA THR A 582 33.13 0.49 11.47
C THR A 582 32.39 -0.69 12.07
N GLY A 583 31.12 -0.49 12.45
CA GLY A 583 30.22 -1.56 12.85
C GLY A 583 29.60 -2.31 11.67
N LYS A 584 28.44 -2.94 11.91
CA LYS A 584 27.70 -3.67 10.87
C LYS A 584 26.49 -2.86 10.41
N VAL A 585 26.30 -2.81 9.11
CA VAL A 585 25.09 -2.31 8.44
C VAL A 585 24.77 -3.27 7.30
N PRO A 586 23.68 -4.06 7.35
CA PRO A 586 23.27 -4.92 6.25
C PRO A 586 22.48 -4.13 5.20
N ASP A 587 21.54 -3.30 5.63
CA ASP A 587 20.60 -2.62 4.72
C ASP A 587 20.68 -1.09 4.85
N ILE A 588 20.56 -0.39 3.72
CA ILE A 588 20.41 1.06 3.63
C ILE A 588 19.17 1.38 2.79
N TYR A 589 18.18 2.06 3.37
CA TYR A 589 16.86 2.26 2.74
C TYR A 589 16.73 3.60 2.01
N ARG A 590 15.60 3.76 1.30
CA ARG A 590 15.31 4.90 0.42
C ARG A 590 15.53 6.24 1.13
N ALA A 591 16.13 7.19 0.42
CA ALA A 591 16.40 8.54 0.89
C ALA A 591 17.25 8.67 2.17
N SER A 592 17.92 7.61 2.64
CA SER A 592 18.79 7.64 3.84
C SER A 592 19.78 8.80 3.85
N PHE A 593 20.34 9.14 2.69
CA PHE A 593 21.32 10.20 2.45
C PHE A 593 20.95 11.07 1.23
N LEU A 594 19.67 11.10 0.83
CA LEU A 594 19.21 12.01 -0.24
C LEU A 594 19.40 13.46 0.22
N GLY A 595 19.82 14.36 -0.67
CA GLY A 595 20.14 15.74 -0.30
C GLY A 595 21.47 15.93 0.44
N CYS A 596 22.25 14.87 0.70
CA CYS A 596 23.61 14.97 1.23
C CYS A 596 24.60 15.44 0.15
N ARG A 597 24.42 16.66 -0.35
CA ARG A 597 25.11 17.18 -1.56
C ARG A 597 26.64 17.23 -1.44
N SER A 598 27.18 17.20 -0.23
CA SER A 598 28.63 17.13 0.04
C SER A 598 29.20 15.71 0.03
N LEU A 599 28.37 14.66 0.10
CA LEU A 599 28.79 13.25 0.17
C LEU A 599 29.16 12.75 -1.23
N LYS A 600 30.45 12.86 -1.58
CA LYS A 600 30.96 12.50 -2.92
C LYS A 600 31.18 11.01 -3.09
N SER A 601 31.63 10.32 -2.06
CA SER A 601 31.75 8.87 -2.07
C SER A 601 31.48 8.26 -0.69
N ILE A 602 31.15 6.97 -0.65
CA ILE A 602 30.98 6.19 0.57
C ILE A 602 31.54 4.78 0.39
N THR A 603 32.19 4.25 1.44
CA THR A 603 32.60 2.84 1.51
C THR A 603 31.62 2.06 2.38
N LEU A 604 31.02 1.02 1.81
CA LEU A 604 30.03 0.18 2.48
C LEU A 604 30.68 -1.12 2.99
N PRO A 605 30.44 -1.54 4.24
CA PRO A 605 31.10 -2.67 4.85
C PRO A 605 30.76 -4.00 4.16
N LYS A 606 31.60 -5.03 4.38
CA LYS A 606 31.36 -6.39 3.86
C LYS A 606 30.02 -7.01 4.31
N THR A 607 29.40 -6.47 5.35
CA THR A 607 28.08 -6.90 5.83
C THR A 607 26.92 -6.38 5.00
N THR A 608 27.11 -5.33 4.18
CA THR A 608 26.01 -4.74 3.43
C THR A 608 25.50 -5.71 2.37
N THR A 609 24.19 -5.92 2.38
CA THR A 609 23.39 -6.83 1.55
C THR A 609 22.45 -6.05 0.63
N TYR A 610 22.00 -4.87 1.07
CA TYR A 610 21.04 -4.05 0.34
C TYR A 610 21.32 -2.54 0.45
N VAL A 611 21.22 -1.85 -0.67
CA VAL A 611 21.16 -0.39 -0.81
C VAL A 611 20.01 -0.08 -1.74
N HIS A 612 18.99 0.59 -1.23
CA HIS A 612 17.82 0.98 -2.00
C HIS A 612 18.17 2.05 -3.07
N PRO A 613 17.55 2.03 -4.26
CA PRO A 613 17.59 3.13 -5.22
C PRO A 613 17.30 4.49 -4.57
N TRP A 614 18.00 5.56 -4.94
CA TRP A 614 17.92 6.86 -4.24
C TRP A 614 18.17 6.81 -2.71
N ALA A 615 18.90 5.80 -2.19
CA ALA A 615 19.43 5.87 -0.83
C ALA A 615 20.43 7.02 -0.66
N PHE A 616 21.11 7.39 -1.75
CA PHE A 616 22.11 8.46 -1.84
C PHE A 616 21.71 9.50 -2.90
N GLU A 617 22.42 10.63 -2.90
CA GLU A 617 22.26 11.68 -3.90
C GLU A 617 22.78 11.24 -5.29
N THR A 618 22.24 11.83 -6.35
CA THR A 618 22.64 11.48 -7.73
C THR A 618 24.10 11.88 -7.96
N GLY A 619 24.95 10.89 -8.23
CA GLY A 619 26.39 11.09 -8.43
C GLY A 619 27.28 10.80 -7.21
N THR A 620 26.73 10.36 -6.08
CA THR A 620 27.54 9.77 -5.00
C THR A 620 28.14 8.44 -5.47
N GLU A 621 29.46 8.28 -5.34
CA GLU A 621 30.19 7.05 -5.68
C GLU A 621 30.10 6.02 -4.53
N ILE A 622 29.71 4.77 -4.84
CA ILE A 622 29.39 3.76 -3.83
C ILE A 622 30.36 2.57 -3.92
N HIS A 623 31.32 2.53 -3.00
CA HIS A 623 32.35 1.48 -2.91
C HIS A 623 31.88 0.33 -2.03
N CYS A 624 31.31 -0.71 -2.64
CA CYS A 624 30.84 -1.90 -1.92
C CYS A 624 31.99 -2.88 -1.60
N LEU A 625 32.35 -3.06 -0.33
CA LEU A 625 33.31 -4.10 0.08
C LEU A 625 32.73 -5.54 -0.03
N ASN A 626 31.41 -5.68 -0.17
CA ASN A 626 30.77 -6.97 -0.46
C ASN A 626 30.74 -7.25 -1.97
N ALA A 627 31.69 -8.05 -2.45
CA ALA A 627 31.81 -8.45 -3.85
C ALA A 627 30.59 -9.23 -4.42
N ALA A 628 29.70 -9.76 -3.57
CA ALA A 628 28.46 -10.40 -4.01
C ALA A 628 27.39 -9.38 -4.44
N MET A 629 27.45 -8.13 -3.99
CA MET A 629 26.52 -7.07 -4.42
C MET A 629 26.72 -6.73 -5.90
N LYS A 630 25.63 -6.35 -6.56
CA LYS A 630 25.57 -5.89 -7.95
C LYS A 630 24.69 -4.63 -8.01
N PRO A 631 24.97 -3.67 -8.91
CA PRO A 631 24.07 -2.55 -9.15
C PRO A 631 22.69 -3.06 -9.60
N PHE A 632 21.63 -2.42 -9.12
CA PHE A 632 20.25 -2.66 -9.57
C PHE A 632 19.42 -1.37 -9.47
N GLY A 633 18.42 -1.22 -10.33
CA GLY A 633 17.59 -0.01 -10.35
C GLY A 633 18.40 1.28 -10.55
N LYS A 634 17.88 2.40 -10.05
CA LYS A 634 18.54 3.71 -10.13
C LYS A 634 19.45 3.96 -8.94
N HIS A 635 20.72 3.57 -9.09
CA HIS A 635 21.80 3.66 -8.09
C HIS A 635 21.61 2.79 -6.83
N GLY A 636 20.77 1.75 -6.89
CA GLY A 636 20.68 0.72 -5.85
C GLY A 636 21.76 -0.36 -6.00
N TYR A 637 22.02 -1.12 -4.94
CA TYR A 637 22.90 -2.29 -4.94
C TYR A 637 22.28 -3.43 -4.12
N ARG A 638 22.28 -4.66 -4.62
CA ARG A 638 21.80 -5.86 -3.90
C ARG A 638 22.58 -7.09 -4.33
N GLN A 639 22.58 -8.17 -3.54
CA GLN A 639 22.92 -9.48 -4.09
C GLN A 639 21.81 -9.94 -5.03
N LEU A 640 22.18 -10.39 -6.23
CA LEU A 640 21.25 -10.83 -7.28
C LEU A 640 21.71 -12.17 -7.86
N ASP A 641 20.75 -13.06 -8.09
CA ASP A 641 20.92 -14.32 -8.82
C ASP A 641 20.42 -14.12 -10.27
N THR A 642 21.07 -14.76 -11.25
CA THR A 642 20.68 -14.64 -12.66
C THR A 642 19.92 -15.87 -13.14
N VAL A 643 18.73 -15.67 -13.70
CA VAL A 643 17.95 -16.72 -14.39
C VAL A 643 17.78 -16.41 -15.88
N SER A 644 17.31 -17.37 -16.66
CA SER A 644 16.99 -17.16 -18.08
C SER A 644 15.77 -17.95 -18.52
N ILE A 645 14.95 -17.33 -19.36
CA ILE A 645 13.74 -17.92 -19.95
C ILE A 645 13.75 -17.77 -21.48
N ASN A 646 13.13 -18.73 -22.17
CA ASN A 646 12.99 -18.72 -23.63
C ASN A 646 11.55 -18.47 -24.04
N GLY A 647 11.30 -17.48 -24.89
CA GLY A 647 9.97 -17.20 -25.43
C GLY A 647 10.02 -16.51 -26.78
N LYS A 648 8.95 -15.80 -27.13
CA LYS A 648 8.83 -15.06 -28.39
C LYS A 648 8.23 -13.68 -28.18
N TYR A 649 8.90 -12.63 -28.68
CA TYR A 649 8.33 -11.29 -28.79
C TYR A 649 7.40 -11.22 -30.01
N TYR A 650 6.18 -10.74 -29.79
CA TYR A 650 5.12 -10.57 -30.79
C TYR A 650 4.86 -9.08 -31.05
N TYR A 651 5.76 -8.45 -31.82
CA TYR A 651 5.59 -7.08 -32.30
C TYR A 651 4.34 -6.92 -33.18
N SER A 652 3.90 -7.97 -33.88
CA SER A 652 2.61 -8.03 -34.56
C SER A 652 1.44 -7.68 -33.62
N LYS A 653 1.34 -8.40 -32.49
CA LYS A 653 0.31 -8.22 -31.45
C LYS A 653 0.45 -6.90 -30.71
N ALA A 654 1.68 -6.41 -30.47
CA ALA A 654 1.90 -5.10 -29.87
C ALA A 654 1.27 -3.96 -30.70
N TYR A 655 1.44 -3.99 -32.02
CA TYR A 655 0.83 -2.98 -32.91
C TYR A 655 -0.67 -3.25 -33.16
N GLU A 656 -1.19 -4.47 -32.98
CA GLU A 656 -2.64 -4.71 -32.89
C GLU A 656 -3.25 -3.97 -31.69
N VAL A 657 -2.62 -4.06 -30.50
CA VAL A 657 -3.05 -3.32 -29.29
C VAL A 657 -2.98 -1.81 -29.52
N LEU A 658 -1.90 -1.27 -30.11
CA LEU A 658 -1.80 0.18 -30.41
C LEU A 658 -3.01 0.69 -31.21
N ASN A 659 -3.48 -0.08 -32.18
CA ASN A 659 -4.64 0.27 -33.00
C ASN A 659 -5.97 0.19 -32.23
N LEU A 660 -6.05 -0.61 -31.16
CA LEU A 660 -7.21 -0.67 -30.27
C LEU A 660 -7.19 0.48 -29.25
N VAL A 661 -6.05 0.74 -28.62
CA VAL A 661 -5.81 1.90 -27.73
C VAL A 661 -6.17 3.20 -28.43
N ASN A 662 -5.67 3.42 -29.65
CA ASN A 662 -5.96 4.63 -30.42
C ASN A 662 -7.41 4.71 -30.92
N ARG A 663 -8.11 3.59 -31.07
CA ARG A 663 -9.55 3.58 -31.35
C ARG A 663 -10.35 4.00 -30.11
N GLU A 664 -9.95 3.51 -28.94
CA GLU A 664 -10.64 3.79 -27.68
C GLU A 664 -10.43 5.24 -27.23
N ARG A 665 -9.19 5.74 -27.32
CA ARG A 665 -8.87 7.16 -27.12
C ARG A 665 -9.68 8.06 -28.06
N ALA A 666 -9.80 7.70 -29.34
CA ALA A 666 -10.61 8.47 -30.30
C ALA A 666 -12.12 8.52 -29.96
N LYS A 667 -12.71 7.44 -29.40
CA LYS A 667 -14.11 7.50 -28.90
C LYS A 667 -14.28 8.52 -27.76
N ASN A 668 -13.25 8.69 -26.95
CA ASN A 668 -13.22 9.57 -25.78
C ASN A 668 -12.69 10.99 -26.12
N GLY A 669 -12.56 11.33 -27.41
CA GLY A 669 -12.09 12.64 -27.86
C GLY A 669 -10.59 12.91 -27.66
N LEU A 670 -9.80 11.88 -27.38
CA LEU A 670 -8.38 11.99 -27.06
C LEU A 670 -7.47 11.79 -28.28
N GLY A 671 -6.30 12.43 -28.25
CA GLY A 671 -5.25 12.27 -29.25
C GLY A 671 -4.67 10.86 -29.31
N LYS A 672 -4.11 10.48 -30.46
CA LYS A 672 -3.44 9.19 -30.68
C LYS A 672 -2.11 9.14 -29.92
N LEU A 673 -1.78 7.96 -29.42
CA LEU A 673 -0.44 7.60 -28.94
C LEU A 673 0.38 6.99 -30.08
N TYR A 674 1.69 7.19 -30.02
CA TYR A 674 2.67 6.71 -30.99
C TYR A 674 3.60 5.69 -30.33
N MET A 675 4.08 4.68 -31.07
CA MET A 675 5.00 3.69 -30.51
C MET A 675 6.39 4.30 -30.40
N ASN A 676 6.83 4.67 -29.19
CA ASN A 676 8.20 5.10 -28.94
C ASN A 676 9.13 3.86 -28.88
N GLN A 677 10.35 3.99 -29.38
CA GLN A 677 11.29 2.87 -29.49
C GLN A 677 11.77 2.36 -28.12
N GLU A 678 12.16 3.26 -27.23
CA GLU A 678 12.72 2.89 -25.93
C GLU A 678 11.65 2.32 -24.99
N LEU A 679 10.45 2.91 -24.98
CA LEU A 679 9.30 2.35 -24.28
C LEU A 679 8.89 0.98 -24.87
N LEU A 680 9.00 0.75 -26.19
CA LEU A 680 8.72 -0.56 -26.79
C LEU A 680 9.71 -1.64 -26.31
N GLU A 681 11.00 -1.31 -26.23
CA GLU A 681 12.04 -2.22 -25.70
C GLU A 681 11.88 -2.45 -24.20
N THR A 682 11.53 -1.41 -23.45
CA THR A 682 11.14 -1.46 -22.03
C THR A 682 9.96 -2.41 -21.83
N ALA A 683 8.86 -2.20 -22.56
CA ALA A 683 7.64 -2.99 -22.43
C ALA A 683 7.85 -4.47 -22.85
N MET A 684 8.66 -4.74 -23.88
CA MET A 684 9.02 -6.12 -24.25
C MET A 684 9.87 -6.80 -23.16
N THR A 685 10.78 -6.06 -22.53
CA THR A 685 11.58 -6.56 -21.39
C THR A 685 10.70 -6.85 -20.18
N ARG A 686 9.79 -5.92 -19.83
CA ARG A 686 8.77 -6.10 -18.78
C ARG A 686 7.81 -7.25 -19.07
N ALA A 687 7.46 -7.52 -20.33
CA ALA A 687 6.61 -8.64 -20.71
C ALA A 687 7.25 -10.02 -20.45
N GLY A 688 8.58 -10.14 -20.48
CA GLY A 688 9.27 -11.36 -20.05
C GLY A 688 9.58 -11.40 -18.56
N GLU A 689 9.82 -10.25 -17.93
CA GLU A 689 9.91 -10.17 -16.45
C GLU A 689 8.60 -10.58 -15.77
N THR A 690 7.46 -10.13 -16.29
CA THR A 690 6.12 -10.49 -15.77
C THR A 690 5.78 -11.97 -15.96
N ALA A 691 6.49 -12.70 -16.83
CA ALA A 691 6.42 -14.15 -16.87
C ALA A 691 7.08 -14.84 -15.67
N VAL A 692 8.07 -14.19 -15.03
CA VAL A 692 8.77 -14.64 -13.83
C VAL A 692 8.09 -14.11 -12.55
N CYS A 693 7.80 -12.81 -12.52
CA CYS A 693 7.16 -12.11 -11.40
C CYS A 693 6.12 -11.11 -11.95
N PHE A 694 4.84 -11.44 -11.83
CA PHE A 694 3.71 -10.64 -12.29
C PHE A 694 3.37 -9.58 -11.24
N SER A 695 4.28 -8.61 -11.08
CA SER A 695 4.06 -7.38 -10.32
C SER A 695 4.57 -6.19 -11.14
N HIS A 696 4.16 -4.99 -10.73
CA HIS A 696 4.79 -3.73 -11.12
C HIS A 696 6.19 -3.58 -10.48
N THR A 697 6.46 -4.33 -9.40
CA THR A 697 7.81 -4.56 -8.88
C THR A 697 8.55 -5.53 -9.82
N ARG A 698 9.75 -5.15 -10.26
CA ARG A 698 10.63 -5.93 -11.13
C ARG A 698 11.25 -7.10 -10.36
N PRO A 699 11.69 -8.18 -11.05
CA PRO A 699 12.13 -9.39 -10.37
C PRO A 699 13.39 -9.23 -9.49
N ASP A 700 14.18 -8.18 -9.75
CA ASP A 700 15.36 -7.75 -8.98
C ASP A 700 15.02 -6.80 -7.81
N SER A 701 13.74 -6.58 -7.52
CA SER A 701 13.18 -5.66 -6.50
C SER A 701 13.08 -4.17 -6.91
N SER A 702 13.46 -3.74 -8.12
CA SER A 702 13.28 -2.32 -8.52
C SER A 702 11.83 -2.01 -8.94
N LEU A 703 11.46 -0.74 -9.08
CA LEU A 703 10.23 -0.36 -9.77
C LEU A 703 10.34 -0.68 -11.26
N CYS A 704 9.20 -0.92 -11.91
CA CYS A 704 9.12 -0.88 -13.38
C CYS A 704 9.60 0.48 -13.93
N PHE A 705 9.26 1.58 -13.26
CA PHE A 705 9.67 2.96 -13.57
C PHE A 705 11.20 3.21 -13.54
N GLU A 706 11.99 2.33 -12.92
CA GLU A 706 13.45 2.47 -12.93
C GLU A 706 14.09 1.90 -14.21
N LEU A 707 13.34 1.15 -15.03
CA LEU A 707 13.82 0.59 -16.28
C LEU A 707 13.84 1.62 -17.43
N ASN A 708 12.99 2.67 -17.36
CA ASN A 708 12.97 3.78 -18.30
C ASN A 708 12.37 5.03 -17.64
N MET A 709 13.07 6.18 -17.71
CA MET A 709 12.66 7.41 -17.03
C MET A 709 11.53 8.18 -17.71
N ASP A 710 11.22 7.90 -18.98
CA ASP A 710 10.08 8.47 -19.71
C ASP A 710 8.76 7.77 -19.35
N MET A 711 8.81 6.63 -18.63
CA MET A 711 7.62 5.89 -18.26
C MET A 711 6.88 6.55 -17.09
N SER A 712 5.70 7.09 -17.38
CA SER A 712 4.79 7.67 -16.39
C SER A 712 3.78 6.67 -15.82
N ALA A 713 3.43 5.61 -16.57
CA ALA A 713 2.50 4.57 -16.13
C ALA A 713 2.80 3.19 -16.74
N GLU A 714 2.42 2.12 -16.04
CA GLU A 714 2.47 0.74 -16.53
C GLU A 714 1.10 0.05 -16.40
N ASN A 715 0.66 -0.65 -17.45
CA ASN A 715 -0.42 -1.64 -17.37
C ASN A 715 0.12 -3.05 -17.64
N ILE A 716 -0.29 -4.05 -16.86
CA ILE A 716 0.13 -5.46 -17.07
C ILE A 716 -1.07 -6.40 -17.22
N ALA A 717 -0.94 -7.44 -18.04
CA ALA A 717 -1.95 -8.50 -18.19
C ALA A 717 -1.30 -9.84 -18.62
N ALA A 718 -1.91 -10.97 -18.26
CA ALA A 718 -1.42 -12.30 -18.62
C ALA A 718 -2.56 -13.29 -18.91
N GLY A 719 -2.35 -14.15 -19.92
CA GLY A 719 -3.25 -15.24 -20.30
C GLY A 719 -4.16 -14.95 -21.50
N GLN A 720 -4.42 -13.67 -21.81
CA GLN A 720 -5.26 -13.25 -22.94
C GLN A 720 -4.58 -13.63 -24.26
N THR A 721 -5.27 -14.34 -25.17
CA THR A 721 -4.65 -14.88 -26.40
C THR A 721 -4.65 -13.92 -27.59
N SER A 722 -5.42 -12.83 -27.52
CA SER A 722 -5.58 -11.83 -28.57
C SER A 722 -5.38 -10.41 -28.02
N ALA A 723 -4.99 -9.48 -28.89
CA ALA A 723 -4.87 -8.06 -28.55
C ALA A 723 -6.21 -7.45 -28.07
N ALA A 724 -7.33 -7.93 -28.61
CA ALA A 724 -8.67 -7.54 -28.17
C ALA A 724 -8.91 -7.95 -26.71
N ALA A 725 -8.71 -9.24 -26.37
CA ALA A 725 -8.93 -9.70 -25.00
C ALA A 725 -7.99 -9.04 -23.98
N ALA A 726 -6.75 -8.69 -24.38
CA ALA A 726 -5.85 -7.89 -23.55
C ALA A 726 -6.40 -6.46 -23.32
N MET A 727 -6.86 -5.79 -24.38
CA MET A 727 -7.51 -4.48 -24.30
C MET A 727 -8.76 -4.51 -23.42
N ASP A 728 -9.64 -5.50 -23.58
CA ASP A 728 -10.83 -5.68 -22.76
C ASP A 728 -10.46 -5.86 -21.27
N SER A 729 -9.41 -6.63 -21.00
CA SER A 729 -8.88 -6.86 -19.64
C SER A 729 -8.29 -5.60 -18.99
N TRP A 730 -7.70 -4.69 -19.77
CA TRP A 730 -7.21 -3.41 -19.27
C TRP A 730 -8.35 -2.41 -19.07
N MET A 731 -9.29 -2.29 -20.02
CA MET A 731 -10.43 -1.38 -19.91
C MET A 731 -11.38 -1.71 -18.74
N ASN A 732 -11.49 -2.98 -18.37
CA ASN A 732 -12.26 -3.43 -17.21
C ASN A 732 -11.57 -3.14 -15.85
N SER A 733 -10.26 -2.89 -15.82
CA SER A 733 -9.55 -2.42 -14.61
C SER A 733 -9.57 -0.89 -14.56
N GLN A 734 -9.77 -0.32 -13.36
CA GLN A 734 -9.88 1.13 -13.20
C GLN A 734 -8.58 1.86 -13.54
N GLY A 735 -7.50 1.63 -12.80
CA GLY A 735 -6.21 2.30 -13.03
C GLY A 735 -5.65 2.02 -14.43
N HIS A 736 -5.83 0.81 -14.96
CA HIS A 736 -5.38 0.48 -16.31
C HIS A 736 -6.14 1.28 -17.39
N ARG A 737 -7.45 1.47 -17.22
CA ARG A 737 -8.30 2.32 -18.08
C ARG A 737 -7.92 3.79 -17.96
N GLU A 738 -7.66 4.27 -16.75
CA GLU A 738 -7.24 5.65 -16.48
C GLU A 738 -5.90 5.97 -17.17
N ASN A 739 -4.93 5.07 -17.12
CA ASN A 739 -3.67 5.18 -17.87
C ASN A 739 -3.90 5.26 -19.40
N ILE A 740 -4.77 4.40 -19.95
CA ILE A 740 -5.13 4.40 -21.38
C ILE A 740 -5.81 5.71 -21.80
N LEU A 741 -6.61 6.31 -20.93
CA LEU A 741 -7.42 7.51 -21.21
C LEU A 741 -6.81 8.82 -20.65
N SER A 742 -5.59 8.78 -20.08
CA SER A 742 -4.93 9.99 -19.59
C SER A 742 -4.66 10.98 -20.72
N LYS A 743 -4.85 12.27 -20.43
CA LYS A 743 -4.55 13.39 -21.34
C LYS A 743 -3.06 13.74 -21.37
N GLU A 744 -2.32 13.33 -20.35
CA GLU A 744 -0.91 13.67 -20.15
C GLU A 744 0.03 12.77 -20.96
N VAL A 745 -0.42 11.54 -21.26
CA VAL A 745 0.35 10.57 -22.05
C VAL A 745 0.21 10.85 -23.55
N SER A 746 1.36 10.89 -24.22
CA SER A 746 1.56 11.27 -25.63
C SER A 746 2.08 10.10 -26.47
N ASN A 747 2.86 9.21 -25.87
CA ASN A 747 3.45 8.04 -26.50
C ASN A 747 3.35 6.79 -25.61
N ILE A 748 3.68 5.64 -26.19
CA ILE A 748 3.48 4.33 -25.58
C ILE A 748 4.50 3.32 -26.10
N GLY A 749 4.87 2.35 -25.26
CA GLY A 749 5.51 1.10 -25.63
C GLY A 749 4.61 -0.07 -25.28
N ILE A 750 4.54 -1.10 -26.13
CA ILE A 750 3.65 -2.25 -25.90
C ILE A 750 4.43 -3.56 -26.02
N GLY A 751 4.52 -4.29 -24.91
CA GLY A 751 5.12 -5.60 -24.81
C GLY A 751 4.11 -6.72 -25.08
N CYS A 752 4.54 -7.74 -25.81
CA CYS A 752 3.82 -9.00 -25.93
C CYS A 752 4.83 -10.15 -26.01
N PHE A 753 5.02 -10.86 -24.90
CA PHE A 753 5.94 -11.99 -24.79
C PHE A 753 5.16 -13.29 -24.60
N TYR A 754 5.46 -14.30 -25.41
CA TYR A 754 4.83 -15.61 -25.32
C TYR A 754 5.78 -16.64 -24.70
N HIS A 755 5.34 -17.27 -23.61
CA HIS A 755 6.09 -18.30 -22.87
C HIS A 755 5.14 -19.39 -22.35
N ASN A 756 5.49 -20.66 -22.61
CA ASN A 756 4.79 -21.87 -22.13
C ASN A 756 3.26 -21.92 -22.34
N GLY A 757 2.75 -21.31 -23.42
CA GLY A 757 1.32 -21.32 -23.76
C GLY A 757 0.59 -20.02 -23.39
N ILE A 758 1.26 -19.10 -22.69
CA ILE A 758 0.68 -17.84 -22.20
C ILE A 758 1.34 -16.65 -22.88
N TYR A 759 0.52 -15.65 -23.18
CA TYR A 759 0.96 -14.32 -23.55
C TYR A 759 0.96 -13.42 -22.31
N TYR A 760 2.07 -12.73 -22.11
CA TYR A 760 2.28 -11.69 -21.13
C TYR A 760 2.32 -10.36 -21.87
N TRP A 761 1.55 -9.40 -21.38
CA TRP A 761 1.25 -8.14 -22.04
C TRP A 761 1.60 -6.99 -21.11
N VAL A 762 2.27 -5.98 -21.65
CA VAL A 762 2.62 -4.76 -20.91
C VAL A 762 2.35 -3.54 -21.78
N GLN A 763 1.86 -2.47 -21.18
CA GLN A 763 1.86 -1.13 -21.76
C GLN A 763 2.72 -0.23 -20.87
N CYS A 764 3.69 0.47 -21.45
CA CYS A 764 4.50 1.49 -20.81
C CYS A 764 4.11 2.83 -21.43
N PHE A 765 3.53 3.76 -20.68
CA PHE A 765 3.09 5.06 -21.21
C PHE A 765 4.10 6.15 -20.89
N GLY A 766 4.26 7.13 -21.77
CA GLY A 766 5.13 8.28 -21.55
C GLY A 766 4.52 9.61 -21.98
N THR A 767 5.12 10.69 -21.49
CA THR A 767 4.66 12.08 -21.65
C THR A 767 5.56 12.91 -22.59
N GLY A 768 6.60 12.29 -23.16
CA GLY A 768 7.59 12.98 -24.01
C GLY A 768 7.02 13.48 -25.35
N SER A 769 7.70 14.44 -25.97
CA SER A 769 7.26 15.07 -27.23
C SER A 769 7.46 14.21 -28.49
N ASP A 770 8.13 13.05 -28.38
CA ASP A 770 8.28 12.09 -29.47
C ASP A 770 6.91 11.51 -29.88
N SER A 771 6.43 11.99 -31.03
CA SER A 771 5.24 11.54 -31.74
C SER A 771 5.60 10.76 -33.02
N SER A 772 6.86 10.32 -33.16
CA SER A 772 7.25 9.40 -34.22
C SER A 772 6.78 7.98 -33.87
N ASN A 773 6.28 7.24 -34.86
CA ASN A 773 5.88 5.85 -34.67
C ASN A 773 7.04 4.96 -35.11
N CYS A 774 7.71 4.29 -34.18
CA CYS A 774 8.90 3.51 -34.48
C CYS A 774 8.61 2.35 -35.46
N LYS A 775 9.64 1.93 -36.19
CA LYS A 775 9.52 0.94 -37.27
C LYS A 775 9.26 -0.45 -36.71
N LYS A 776 8.00 -0.90 -36.79
CA LYS A 776 7.54 -2.23 -36.33
C LYS A 776 8.55 -3.36 -36.67
N PRO A 777 9.20 -3.98 -35.67
CA PRO A 777 10.07 -5.13 -35.87
C PRO A 777 9.32 -6.39 -36.28
N ALA A 778 10.05 -7.42 -36.70
CA ALA A 778 9.49 -8.75 -36.98
C ALA A 778 9.41 -9.60 -35.70
N ASP A 779 8.36 -10.41 -35.56
CA ASP A 779 8.19 -11.31 -34.41
C ASP A 779 9.36 -12.31 -34.30
N THR A 780 10.02 -12.37 -33.15
CA THR A 780 11.28 -13.11 -32.99
C THR A 780 11.34 -13.92 -31.70
N SER A 781 12.01 -15.07 -31.75
CA SER A 781 12.32 -15.89 -30.58
C SER A 781 13.44 -15.21 -29.77
N LYS A 782 13.27 -15.13 -28.45
CA LYS A 782 14.20 -14.43 -27.55
C LYS A 782 14.47 -15.29 -26.32
N THR A 783 15.75 -15.45 -26.00
CA THR A 783 16.21 -15.77 -24.63
C THR A 783 16.30 -14.45 -23.89
N GLN A 784 15.62 -14.33 -22.75
CA GLN A 784 15.78 -13.18 -21.85
C GLN A 784 16.51 -13.64 -20.59
N THR A 785 17.55 -12.91 -20.23
CA THR A 785 18.28 -13.03 -18.97
C THR A 785 17.66 -12.05 -17.99
N ILE A 786 17.32 -12.52 -16.79
CA ILE A 786 16.57 -11.76 -15.78
C ILE A 786 17.33 -11.90 -14.46
N GLN A 787 17.58 -10.78 -13.79
CA GLN A 787 18.09 -10.79 -12.42
C GLN A 787 16.93 -10.98 -11.45
N ILE A 788 17.15 -11.77 -10.40
CA ILE A 788 16.21 -11.96 -9.30
C ILE A 788 16.89 -11.66 -7.96
N ALA A 789 16.09 -11.19 -6.99
CA ALA A 789 16.52 -11.07 -5.60
C ALA A 789 17.05 -12.40 -5.04
N ASP A 790 17.86 -12.34 -3.98
CA ASP A 790 18.46 -13.51 -3.32
C ASP A 790 17.55 -14.19 -2.28
N SER A 791 16.53 -13.50 -1.79
CA SER A 791 15.76 -13.90 -0.62
C SER A 791 14.30 -13.44 -0.69
N THR A 792 13.97 -12.30 -0.09
CA THR A 792 12.65 -11.65 -0.14
C THR A 792 12.73 -10.27 -0.79
N PHE A 793 11.64 -9.89 -1.45
CA PHE A 793 11.42 -8.54 -1.97
C PHE A 793 9.97 -8.13 -1.70
N SER A 794 9.75 -6.88 -1.32
CA SER A 794 8.42 -6.35 -1.01
C SER A 794 8.00 -5.31 -2.04
N ASP A 795 6.73 -5.29 -2.47
CA ASP A 795 6.16 -4.10 -3.16
C ASP A 795 6.36 -2.82 -2.31
N ALA A 796 6.35 -3.00 -0.98
CA ALA A 796 6.53 -1.94 0.02
C ALA A 796 7.93 -1.29 0.07
N ALA A 797 8.90 -1.71 -0.75
CA ALA A 797 10.17 -0.99 -0.84
C ALA A 797 9.97 0.40 -1.48
N ILE A 798 9.05 0.52 -2.46
CA ILE A 798 9.06 1.64 -3.41
C ILE A 798 7.67 2.21 -3.74
N GLY A 799 6.73 2.08 -2.80
CA GLY A 799 5.48 2.84 -2.83
C GLY A 799 5.69 4.35 -2.86
N GLY A 800 4.62 5.08 -3.20
CA GLY A 800 4.58 6.54 -3.11
C GLY A 800 4.93 7.04 -1.70
N GLY A 801 5.31 8.32 -1.59
CA GLY A 801 5.69 8.91 -0.30
C GLY A 801 4.57 8.83 0.73
N ILE A 802 4.95 8.73 2.01
CA ILE A 802 4.06 8.74 3.19
C ILE A 802 3.23 7.45 3.37
N SER A 803 3.90 6.34 3.72
CA SER A 803 3.28 5.24 4.45
C SER A 803 3.29 5.54 5.96
N PHE A 804 2.35 6.36 6.45
CA PHE A 804 2.08 6.46 7.90
C PHE A 804 1.22 5.30 8.43
N SER A 805 0.68 4.47 7.55
CA SER A 805 0.07 3.19 7.89
C SER A 805 1.13 2.12 8.16
N PHE A 806 1.11 1.53 9.35
CA PHE A 806 1.74 0.22 9.65
C PHE A 806 0.97 -0.94 8.98
N GLY A 807 0.76 -0.84 7.66
CA GLY A 807 0.23 -1.94 6.85
C GLY A 807 1.30 -3.01 6.67
N GLU A 808 0.90 -4.28 6.70
CA GLU A 808 1.84 -5.41 6.59
C GLU A 808 2.68 -5.31 5.31
N GLN A 809 4.00 -5.25 5.47
CA GLN A 809 4.92 -5.27 4.33
C GLN A 809 4.83 -6.63 3.66
N LYS A 810 4.13 -6.67 2.53
CA LYS A 810 3.93 -7.89 1.76
C LYS A 810 5.22 -8.30 1.05
N GLU A 811 6.02 -9.10 1.76
CA GLU A 811 7.18 -9.77 1.20
C GLU A 811 6.77 -10.91 0.25
N TYR A 812 7.57 -11.06 -0.80
CA TYR A 812 7.51 -12.16 -1.74
C TYR A 812 8.83 -12.91 -1.75
N SER A 813 8.75 -14.23 -1.66
CA SER A 813 9.89 -15.14 -1.84
C SER A 813 9.70 -15.96 -3.12
N TYR A 814 10.74 -16.08 -3.94
CA TYR A 814 10.70 -17.06 -5.03
C TYR A 814 10.74 -18.48 -4.49
N SER A 815 9.98 -19.37 -5.10
CA SER A 815 10.04 -20.82 -4.82
C SER A 815 10.14 -21.59 -6.12
N MET A 816 11.00 -22.61 -6.15
CA MET A 816 11.15 -23.48 -7.32
C MET A 816 10.19 -24.68 -7.22
N LYS A 817 9.78 -25.22 -8.36
CA LYS A 817 9.02 -26.46 -8.48
C LYS A 817 9.58 -27.32 -9.61
N LEU A 818 9.79 -28.60 -9.36
CA LEU A 818 10.23 -29.55 -10.39
C LEU A 818 9.03 -30.26 -10.99
N VAL A 819 8.95 -30.30 -12.32
CA VAL A 819 7.87 -30.96 -13.07
C VAL A 819 8.49 -31.93 -14.10
N PRO A 820 8.56 -33.24 -13.79
CA PRO A 820 8.98 -34.26 -14.75
C PRO A 820 7.93 -34.47 -15.84
N GLU A 821 8.36 -34.73 -17.08
CA GLU A 821 7.48 -35.14 -18.19
C GLU A 821 6.82 -36.52 -17.92
N THR A 822 7.45 -37.39 -17.13
CA THR A 822 6.82 -38.54 -16.44
C THR A 822 7.50 -38.84 -15.11
N THR A 823 6.71 -39.14 -14.07
CA THR A 823 7.17 -39.60 -12.75
C THR A 823 7.55 -41.08 -12.71
N VAL A 824 7.13 -41.87 -13.71
CA VAL A 824 7.39 -43.31 -13.80
C VAL A 824 8.08 -43.64 -15.13
N LEU A 825 9.18 -44.38 -15.05
CA LEU A 825 10.01 -44.80 -16.19
C LEU A 825 10.15 -46.33 -16.25
N SER A 826 10.23 -46.91 -17.44
CA SER A 826 10.82 -48.26 -17.60
C SER A 826 12.35 -48.16 -17.61
N LYS A 827 13.04 -49.23 -17.20
CA LYS A 827 14.52 -49.30 -17.22
C LYS A 827 15.08 -48.90 -18.60
N GLY A 828 16.04 -47.97 -18.61
CA GLY A 828 16.65 -47.40 -19.81
C GLY A 828 15.94 -46.18 -20.39
N GLN A 829 14.74 -45.82 -19.92
CA GLN A 829 14.04 -44.61 -20.37
C GLN A 829 14.57 -43.34 -19.66
N THR A 830 14.37 -42.20 -20.33
CA THR A 830 14.71 -40.85 -19.83
C THR A 830 13.49 -39.94 -19.86
N THR A 831 13.26 -39.20 -18.78
CA THR A 831 12.34 -38.04 -18.74
C THR A 831 13.15 -36.74 -18.71
N LYS A 832 12.56 -35.62 -19.16
CA LYS A 832 13.04 -34.30 -18.75
C LYS A 832 12.31 -33.85 -17.49
N VAL A 833 12.96 -32.99 -16.71
CA VAL A 833 12.41 -32.30 -15.54
C VAL A 833 12.50 -30.81 -15.82
N LYS A 834 11.34 -30.16 -15.94
CA LYS A 834 11.26 -28.71 -16.04
C LYS A 834 11.45 -28.13 -14.64
N VAL A 835 12.21 -27.05 -14.56
CA VAL A 835 12.31 -26.21 -13.37
C VAL A 835 11.36 -25.04 -13.57
N LEU A 836 10.35 -24.93 -12.73
CA LEU A 836 9.43 -23.81 -12.71
C LEU A 836 9.78 -22.87 -11.55
N LEU A 837 9.72 -21.56 -11.77
CA LEU A 837 9.66 -20.58 -10.67
C LEU A 837 8.20 -20.25 -10.36
N LYS A 838 7.86 -20.15 -9.07
CA LYS A 838 6.54 -19.68 -8.63
C LYS A 838 6.47 -18.17 -8.80
N ASN A 839 5.41 -17.72 -9.47
CA ASN A 839 5.06 -16.32 -9.55
C ASN A 839 4.30 -15.92 -8.26
N ALA A 840 4.66 -14.80 -7.64
CA ALA A 840 4.13 -14.44 -6.34
C ALA A 840 2.82 -13.64 -6.48
N GLY A 841 1.74 -14.12 -5.86
CA GLY A 841 0.40 -13.52 -5.98
C GLY A 841 -0.55 -14.19 -6.99
N ILE A 842 -0.11 -15.24 -7.71
CA ILE A 842 -0.95 -16.03 -8.63
C ILE A 842 -0.74 -17.53 -8.37
N ASP A 843 -1.80 -18.33 -8.27
CA ASP A 843 -1.76 -19.77 -7.96
C ASP A 843 -1.28 -20.69 -9.10
N TYR A 844 -0.84 -20.10 -10.22
CA TYR A 844 -0.48 -20.81 -11.44
C TYR A 844 1.04 -20.75 -11.75
N TRP A 845 1.55 -21.81 -12.40
CA TRP A 845 3.00 -22.11 -12.45
C TRP A 845 3.52 -22.11 -13.89
N TYR A 846 4.23 -21.06 -14.32
CA TYR A 846 4.46 -20.83 -15.76
C TYR A 846 5.90 -20.52 -16.23
N ALA A 847 6.81 -20.01 -15.40
CA ALA A 847 8.18 -19.70 -15.82
C ALA A 847 9.06 -20.96 -15.86
N THR A 848 9.28 -21.56 -17.04
CA THR A 848 10.29 -22.65 -17.17
C THR A 848 11.67 -22.04 -17.33
N LEU A 849 12.53 -22.27 -16.34
CA LEU A 849 13.92 -21.83 -16.35
C LEU A 849 14.76 -22.68 -17.31
N ASN A 850 15.71 -22.03 -17.97
CA ASN A 850 16.79 -22.70 -18.68
C ASN A 850 17.74 -23.41 -17.68
N ASN A 851 18.39 -24.51 -18.10
CA ASN A 851 19.32 -25.27 -17.26
C ASN A 851 20.62 -24.52 -16.85
N SER A 852 20.82 -23.28 -17.31
CA SER A 852 22.02 -22.50 -16.96
C SER A 852 22.01 -22.13 -15.48
N GLY A 853 23.14 -22.26 -14.79
CA GLY A 853 23.26 -21.99 -13.35
C GLY A 853 22.60 -23.03 -12.42
N ILE A 854 21.86 -24.01 -12.95
CA ILE A 854 21.11 -24.98 -12.13
C ILE A 854 21.95 -26.23 -11.83
N THR A 855 22.27 -26.43 -10.54
CA THR A 855 22.93 -27.64 -10.05
C THR A 855 21.92 -28.77 -9.83
N TRP A 856 22.16 -29.93 -10.45
CA TRP A 856 21.28 -31.11 -10.39
C TRP A 856 21.89 -32.25 -9.58
N SER A 857 21.09 -32.93 -8.77
CA SER A 857 21.49 -34.11 -7.99
C SER A 857 20.35 -35.13 -7.85
N SER A 858 20.69 -36.38 -7.57
CA SER A 858 19.77 -37.50 -7.36
C SER A 858 20.18 -38.22 -6.07
N SER A 859 19.22 -38.62 -5.24
CA SER A 859 19.48 -39.39 -4.02
C SER A 859 20.06 -40.79 -4.29
N ASP A 860 19.89 -41.31 -5.50
CA ASP A 860 20.54 -42.55 -5.97
C ASP A 860 20.87 -42.45 -7.47
N GLN A 861 22.10 -42.03 -7.78
CA GLN A 861 22.66 -42.01 -9.14
C GLN A 861 22.83 -43.41 -9.77
N SER A 862 22.71 -44.50 -9.00
CA SER A 862 22.76 -45.89 -9.50
C SER A 862 21.40 -46.39 -10.00
N THR A 863 20.30 -45.83 -9.50
CA THR A 863 18.92 -46.13 -9.91
C THR A 863 18.36 -45.06 -10.85
N MET A 864 18.55 -43.77 -10.53
CA MET A 864 18.13 -42.63 -11.35
C MET A 864 19.30 -41.66 -11.56
N ALA A 865 19.83 -41.63 -12.77
CA ALA A 865 20.89 -40.67 -13.11
C ALA A 865 20.31 -39.36 -13.62
N VAL A 866 20.72 -38.23 -13.03
CA VAL A 866 20.35 -36.89 -13.51
C VAL A 866 21.55 -36.13 -14.07
N SER A 867 21.34 -35.41 -15.17
CA SER A 867 22.24 -34.39 -15.71
C SER A 867 21.45 -33.38 -16.55
N ALA A 868 21.69 -32.08 -16.35
CA ALA A 868 21.04 -30.97 -17.07
C ALA A 868 19.53 -31.16 -17.29
N GLY A 869 18.79 -31.44 -16.20
CA GLY A 869 17.34 -31.64 -16.22
C GLY A 869 16.86 -32.87 -17.00
N LYS A 870 17.73 -33.81 -17.37
CA LYS A 870 17.36 -35.14 -17.90
C LYS A 870 17.57 -36.18 -16.80
N VAL A 871 16.57 -37.02 -16.54
CA VAL A 871 16.60 -38.09 -15.55
C VAL A 871 16.41 -39.43 -16.25
N THR A 872 17.37 -40.35 -16.11
CA THR A 872 17.41 -41.65 -16.78
C THR A 872 17.36 -42.79 -15.76
N ALA A 873 16.39 -43.69 -15.93
CA ALA A 873 16.25 -44.89 -15.09
C ALA A 873 17.29 -45.95 -15.47
N LYS A 874 18.21 -46.26 -14.55
CA LYS A 874 19.22 -47.32 -14.67
C LYS A 874 18.73 -48.67 -14.11
N LYS A 875 17.89 -48.62 -13.08
CA LYS A 875 17.31 -49.76 -12.35
C LYS A 875 15.86 -49.45 -11.97
N ASP A 876 15.09 -50.48 -11.66
CA ASP A 876 13.80 -50.35 -11.00
C ASP A 876 14.01 -49.85 -9.55
N GLY A 877 13.12 -48.98 -9.05
CA GLY A 877 13.30 -48.24 -7.78
C GLY A 877 13.02 -46.74 -7.92
N THR A 878 13.13 -45.99 -6.83
CA THR A 878 12.76 -44.55 -6.78
C THR A 878 13.89 -43.70 -6.20
N ALA A 879 14.09 -42.50 -6.74
CA ALA A 879 15.02 -41.52 -6.20
C ALA A 879 14.40 -40.11 -6.15
N THR A 880 14.85 -39.31 -5.20
CA THR A 880 14.56 -37.88 -5.14
C THR A 880 15.56 -37.12 -6.02
N ILE A 881 15.06 -36.43 -7.03
CA ILE A 881 15.81 -35.53 -7.89
C ILE A 881 15.72 -34.12 -7.30
N LYS A 882 16.86 -33.45 -7.07
CA LYS A 882 16.95 -32.06 -6.62
C LYS A 882 17.56 -31.20 -7.72
N ALA A 883 17.02 -29.99 -7.90
CA ALA A 883 17.65 -28.93 -8.67
C ALA A 883 17.80 -27.69 -7.76
N SER A 884 18.93 -26.98 -7.87
CA SER A 884 19.24 -25.82 -7.03
C SER A 884 19.83 -24.69 -7.88
N LEU A 885 19.36 -23.46 -7.65
CA LEU A 885 20.12 -22.23 -7.85
C LEU A 885 20.96 -21.95 -6.58
N LYS A 886 21.54 -20.75 -6.42
CA LYS A 886 22.38 -20.42 -5.26
C LYS A 886 21.58 -20.36 -3.96
N TYR A 887 20.44 -19.66 -3.99
CA TYR A 887 19.57 -19.46 -2.82
C TYR A 887 18.30 -20.34 -2.85
N TYR A 888 17.89 -20.78 -4.05
CA TYR A 888 16.62 -21.49 -4.27
C TYR A 888 16.85 -22.96 -4.61
N SER A 889 15.97 -23.86 -4.15
CA SER A 889 15.99 -25.25 -4.65
C SER A 889 14.63 -25.94 -4.58
N ALA A 890 14.48 -27.01 -5.35
CA ALA A 890 13.28 -27.86 -5.36
C ALA A 890 13.64 -29.34 -5.52
N LYS A 891 12.70 -30.21 -5.12
CA LYS A 891 12.82 -31.68 -5.14
C LYS A 891 11.61 -32.31 -5.82
N VAL A 892 11.78 -33.45 -6.47
CA VAL A 892 10.69 -34.33 -6.95
C VAL A 892 11.14 -35.79 -6.94
N ASN A 893 10.24 -36.70 -6.59
CA ASN A 893 10.53 -38.14 -6.66
C ASN A 893 10.24 -38.66 -8.07
N VAL A 894 11.18 -39.44 -8.62
CA VAL A 894 11.03 -40.14 -9.91
C VAL A 894 11.27 -41.63 -9.66
N GLY A 895 10.33 -42.46 -10.09
CA GLY A 895 10.34 -43.91 -9.93
C GLY A 895 10.57 -44.66 -11.24
N SER A 896 11.06 -45.89 -11.15
CA SER A 896 11.12 -46.83 -12.26
C SER A 896 10.54 -48.18 -11.89
N LYS A 897 9.75 -48.73 -12.82
CA LYS A 897 9.15 -50.06 -12.75
C LYS A 897 9.05 -50.64 -14.16
N GLN A 898 9.42 -51.91 -14.33
CA GLN A 898 8.99 -52.72 -15.47
C GLN A 898 7.45 -52.85 -15.48
N LEU A 899 6.80 -52.21 -16.45
CA LEU A 899 5.36 -52.33 -16.65
C LEU A 899 5.05 -53.65 -17.36
N THR A 900 4.10 -54.42 -16.83
CA THR A 900 3.52 -55.59 -17.51
C THR A 900 2.82 -55.18 -18.82
N LYS A 901 2.52 -56.15 -19.70
CA LYS A 901 1.83 -55.87 -20.97
C LYS A 901 0.49 -55.13 -20.79
N VAL A 902 -0.28 -55.46 -19.76
CA VAL A 902 -1.57 -54.80 -19.49
C VAL A 902 -1.34 -53.38 -18.95
N GLU A 903 -0.39 -53.19 -18.02
CA GLU A 903 0.03 -51.86 -17.58
C GLU A 903 0.59 -50.98 -18.72
N GLN A 904 1.26 -51.57 -19.72
CA GLN A 904 1.70 -50.84 -20.91
C GLN A 904 0.51 -50.35 -21.76
N PHE A 905 -0.54 -51.17 -21.92
CA PHE A 905 -1.78 -50.74 -22.59
C PHE A 905 -2.50 -49.62 -21.81
N VAL A 906 -2.56 -49.71 -20.48
CA VAL A 906 -3.16 -48.65 -19.64
C VAL A 906 -2.31 -47.37 -19.67
N SER A 907 -0.99 -47.49 -19.56
CA SER A 907 -0.02 -46.39 -19.69
C SER A 907 -0.16 -45.66 -21.02
N ARG A 908 -0.36 -46.41 -22.10
CA ARG A 908 -0.64 -45.90 -23.45
C ARG A 908 -1.94 -45.06 -23.51
N LEU A 909 -2.97 -45.37 -22.72
CA LEU A 909 -4.17 -44.53 -22.61
C LEU A 909 -3.86 -43.20 -21.90
N TYR A 910 -3.20 -43.22 -20.73
CA TYR A 910 -2.79 -41.99 -20.03
C TYR A 910 -1.87 -41.10 -20.89
N THR A 911 -0.84 -41.69 -21.48
CA THR A 911 0.20 -40.95 -22.22
C THR A 911 -0.22 -40.51 -23.62
N LYS A 912 -0.99 -41.33 -24.38
CA LYS A 912 -1.39 -40.97 -25.76
C LYS A 912 -2.81 -40.40 -25.87
N CYS A 913 -3.78 -40.78 -25.02
CA CYS A 913 -5.13 -40.19 -25.03
C CYS A 913 -5.20 -38.95 -24.15
N LEU A 914 -4.82 -39.07 -22.86
CA LEU A 914 -4.92 -37.96 -21.90
C LEU A 914 -3.74 -36.99 -21.94
N LYS A 915 -2.61 -37.40 -22.55
CA LYS A 915 -1.35 -36.63 -22.66
C LYS A 915 -0.78 -36.21 -21.29
N ARG A 916 -0.90 -37.08 -20.28
CA ARG A 916 -0.34 -36.89 -18.93
C ARG A 916 0.45 -38.09 -18.44
N SER A 917 1.17 -37.92 -17.33
CA SER A 917 1.83 -39.01 -16.63
C SER A 917 0.82 -40.05 -16.13
N LEU A 918 1.34 -41.26 -15.88
CA LEU A 918 0.63 -42.29 -15.13
C LEU A 918 0.11 -41.75 -13.79
N ASP A 919 -1.14 -42.07 -13.50
CA ASP A 919 -1.71 -42.05 -12.15
C ASP A 919 -1.61 -43.49 -11.62
N THR A 920 -1.07 -43.66 -10.41
CA THR A 920 -0.68 -44.98 -9.88
C THR A 920 -1.89 -45.82 -9.50
N ASP A 921 -2.92 -45.20 -8.92
CA ASP A 921 -4.12 -45.89 -8.44
C ASP A 921 -5.02 -46.23 -9.63
N GLY A 922 -5.18 -45.31 -10.58
CA GLY A 922 -5.87 -45.58 -11.83
C GLY A 922 -5.13 -46.59 -12.73
N LEU A 923 -3.79 -46.59 -12.75
CA LEU A 923 -3.03 -47.65 -13.42
C LEU A 923 -3.38 -49.02 -12.85
N LYS A 924 -3.37 -49.15 -11.52
CA LYS A 924 -3.74 -50.40 -10.83
C LYS A 924 -5.20 -50.77 -11.15
N TYR A 925 -6.15 -49.85 -10.98
CA TYR A 925 -7.57 -50.10 -11.23
C TYR A 925 -7.84 -50.59 -12.65
N TRP A 926 -7.36 -49.88 -13.68
CA TRP A 926 -7.59 -50.29 -15.06
C TRP A 926 -6.83 -51.55 -15.46
N ASN A 927 -5.64 -51.80 -14.89
CA ASN A 927 -4.96 -53.08 -15.02
C ASN A 927 -5.82 -54.22 -14.46
N ASP A 928 -6.31 -54.08 -13.23
CA ASP A 928 -7.05 -55.13 -12.54
C ASP A 928 -8.39 -55.42 -13.25
N MET A 929 -9.07 -54.40 -13.79
CA MET A 929 -10.27 -54.57 -14.62
C MET A 929 -10.01 -55.35 -15.92
N LEU A 930 -8.85 -55.17 -16.56
CA LEU A 930 -8.46 -55.87 -17.78
C LEU A 930 -7.96 -57.30 -17.50
N VAL A 931 -7.15 -57.49 -16.45
CA VAL A 931 -6.61 -58.80 -16.03
C VAL A 931 -7.73 -59.72 -15.51
N SER A 932 -8.64 -59.20 -14.70
CA SER A 932 -9.84 -59.93 -14.23
C SER A 932 -10.91 -60.13 -15.31
N LYS A 933 -10.74 -59.51 -16.49
CA LYS A 933 -11.69 -59.51 -17.61
C LYS A 933 -13.07 -58.93 -17.28
N GLN A 934 -13.19 -58.17 -16.18
CA GLN A 934 -14.40 -57.42 -15.86
C GLN A 934 -14.67 -56.29 -16.86
N LYS A 935 -13.63 -55.81 -17.56
CA LYS A 935 -13.75 -54.92 -18.71
C LYS A 935 -12.86 -55.36 -19.87
N SER A 936 -13.36 -55.10 -21.07
CA SER A 936 -12.62 -55.23 -22.32
C SER A 936 -11.83 -53.97 -22.67
N GLY A 937 -10.85 -54.10 -23.57
CA GLY A 937 -10.07 -52.97 -24.08
C GLY A 937 -10.94 -51.88 -24.74
N ALA A 938 -12.05 -52.25 -25.39
CA ALA A 938 -13.01 -51.30 -25.95
C ALA A 938 -13.76 -50.50 -24.88
N GLU A 939 -14.15 -51.11 -23.76
CA GLU A 939 -14.83 -50.40 -22.67
C GLU A 939 -13.87 -49.48 -21.89
N VAL A 940 -12.65 -49.96 -21.60
CA VAL A 940 -11.63 -49.13 -20.94
C VAL A 940 -11.22 -47.98 -21.87
N GLY A 941 -10.99 -48.26 -23.16
CA GLY A 941 -10.69 -47.23 -24.15
C GLY A 941 -11.80 -46.17 -24.28
N TYR A 942 -13.07 -46.59 -24.32
CA TYR A 942 -14.22 -45.67 -24.29
C TYR A 942 -14.24 -44.81 -23.02
N GLY A 943 -13.99 -45.42 -21.85
CA GLY A 943 -13.90 -44.71 -20.57
C GLY A 943 -12.88 -43.56 -20.56
N PHE A 944 -11.71 -43.74 -21.20
CA PHE A 944 -10.74 -42.66 -21.36
C PHE A 944 -11.17 -41.63 -22.42
N VAL A 945 -11.57 -42.10 -23.62
CA VAL A 945 -11.88 -41.25 -24.78
C VAL A 945 -13.11 -40.35 -24.57
N PHE A 946 -14.07 -40.79 -23.74
CA PHE A 946 -15.28 -40.04 -23.39
C PHE A 946 -15.32 -39.62 -21.91
N SER A 947 -14.17 -39.63 -21.23
CA SER A 947 -14.00 -38.99 -19.91
C SER A 947 -14.20 -37.48 -19.98
N ASP A 948 -14.63 -36.87 -18.88
CA ASP A 948 -14.72 -35.40 -18.79
C ASP A 948 -13.33 -34.74 -18.86
N GLU A 949 -12.28 -35.42 -18.39
CA GLU A 949 -10.89 -34.98 -18.57
C GLU A 949 -10.49 -34.88 -20.05
N TYR A 950 -10.96 -35.81 -20.90
CA TYR A 950 -10.73 -35.72 -22.35
C TYR A 950 -11.63 -34.65 -23.01
N LYS A 951 -12.91 -34.55 -22.62
CA LYS A 951 -13.83 -33.50 -23.13
C LYS A 951 -13.29 -32.09 -22.86
N ALA A 952 -12.72 -31.86 -21.67
CA ALA A 952 -12.13 -30.58 -21.27
C ALA A 952 -11.01 -30.09 -22.22
N LYS A 953 -10.35 -31.00 -22.96
CA LYS A 953 -9.31 -30.67 -23.95
C LYS A 953 -9.86 -30.09 -25.26
N LYS A 954 -11.20 -30.00 -25.42
CA LYS A 954 -11.91 -29.34 -26.54
C LYS A 954 -11.35 -29.67 -27.94
N THR A 955 -11.02 -30.95 -28.16
CA THR A 955 -10.32 -31.42 -29.37
C THR A 955 -11.17 -31.29 -30.64
N THR A 956 -10.56 -30.82 -31.73
CA THR A 956 -11.14 -30.86 -33.09
C THR A 956 -11.27 -32.30 -33.59
N ASP A 957 -12.13 -32.54 -34.59
CA ASP A 957 -12.33 -33.90 -35.14
C ASP A 957 -11.06 -34.50 -35.74
N LYS A 958 -10.21 -33.68 -36.39
CA LYS A 958 -8.89 -34.11 -36.86
C LYS A 958 -8.00 -34.57 -35.69
N GLN A 959 -7.94 -33.81 -34.60
CA GLN A 959 -7.16 -34.20 -33.40
C GLN A 959 -7.74 -35.45 -32.73
N PHE A 960 -9.07 -35.59 -32.67
CA PHE A 960 -9.75 -36.76 -32.14
C PHE A 960 -9.40 -38.02 -32.94
N ILE A 961 -9.50 -37.98 -34.28
CA ILE A 961 -9.15 -39.11 -35.15
C ILE A 961 -7.65 -39.43 -35.08
N THR A 962 -6.77 -38.41 -35.09
CA THR A 962 -5.32 -38.62 -34.90
C THR A 962 -5.03 -39.30 -33.56
N MET A 963 -5.69 -38.89 -32.46
CA MET A 963 -5.58 -39.56 -31.17
C MET A 963 -6.04 -41.03 -31.25
N LEU A 964 -7.15 -41.32 -31.94
CA LEU A 964 -7.63 -42.69 -32.10
C LEU A 964 -6.64 -43.59 -32.87
N TYR A 965 -5.97 -43.09 -33.91
CA TYR A 965 -4.90 -43.85 -34.58
C TYR A 965 -3.68 -44.03 -33.66
N GLN A 966 -3.20 -42.96 -33.02
CA GLN A 966 -2.06 -43.00 -32.11
C GLN A 966 -2.26 -43.99 -30.94
N VAL A 967 -3.50 -44.06 -30.41
CA VAL A 967 -3.87 -44.91 -29.26
C VAL A 967 -4.22 -46.32 -29.72
N PHE A 968 -5.16 -46.50 -30.64
CA PHE A 968 -5.77 -47.81 -30.92
C PHE A 968 -5.16 -48.56 -32.12
N MET A 969 -4.33 -47.91 -32.95
CA MET A 969 -3.67 -48.52 -34.13
C MET A 969 -2.12 -48.43 -34.10
N ASP A 970 -1.56 -47.70 -33.13
CA ASP A 970 -0.13 -47.46 -32.93
C ASP A 970 0.65 -46.78 -34.07
N ARG A 971 -0.05 -46.00 -34.89
CA ARG A 971 0.52 -45.22 -35.98
C ARG A 971 -0.14 -43.84 -36.09
N GLU A 972 0.41 -42.99 -36.93
CA GLU A 972 -0.31 -41.80 -37.40
C GLU A 972 -1.39 -42.19 -38.43
N PRO A 973 -2.46 -41.38 -38.57
CA PRO A 973 -3.45 -41.57 -39.63
C PRO A 973 -2.80 -41.40 -41.01
N ASP A 974 -3.08 -42.34 -41.92
CA ASP A 974 -2.91 -42.10 -43.34
C ASP A 974 -3.98 -41.11 -43.85
N GLN A 975 -3.69 -40.42 -44.96
CA GLN A 975 -4.57 -39.36 -45.48
C GLN A 975 -5.94 -39.90 -45.93
N ALA A 976 -6.04 -41.15 -46.39
CA ALA A 976 -7.30 -41.76 -46.80
C ALA A 976 -8.21 -42.03 -45.59
N GLY A 977 -7.67 -42.69 -44.56
CA GLY A 977 -8.34 -42.94 -43.29
C GLY A 977 -8.75 -41.65 -42.57
N LEU A 978 -7.88 -40.63 -42.54
CA LEU A 978 -8.25 -39.33 -41.98
C LEU A 978 -9.42 -38.68 -42.74
N THR A 979 -9.40 -38.72 -44.07
CA THR A 979 -10.46 -38.16 -44.93
C THR A 979 -11.77 -38.92 -44.75
N TYR A 980 -11.73 -40.24 -44.64
CA TYR A 980 -12.89 -41.10 -44.40
C TYR A 980 -13.58 -40.78 -43.06
N TRP A 981 -12.83 -40.78 -41.95
CA TRP A 981 -13.42 -40.55 -40.62
C TRP A 981 -13.85 -39.10 -40.41
N THR A 982 -13.12 -38.11 -40.93
CA THR A 982 -13.56 -36.69 -40.87
C THR A 982 -14.78 -36.45 -41.77
N GLY A 983 -14.86 -37.12 -42.93
CA GLY A 983 -16.04 -37.13 -43.78
C GLY A 983 -17.27 -37.66 -43.07
N LEU A 984 -17.14 -38.79 -42.35
CA LEU A 984 -18.24 -39.37 -41.56
C LEU A 984 -18.76 -38.43 -40.46
N LEU A 985 -17.86 -37.78 -39.70
CA LEU A 985 -18.28 -36.80 -38.67
C LEU A 985 -18.99 -35.58 -39.29
N LYS A 986 -18.54 -35.13 -40.47
CA LYS A 986 -19.21 -34.07 -41.24
C LYS A 986 -20.58 -34.51 -41.78
N ASP A 987 -20.70 -35.76 -42.21
CA ASP A 987 -21.94 -36.39 -42.67
C ASP A 987 -22.98 -36.57 -41.54
N GLY A 988 -22.52 -36.54 -40.27
CA GLY A 988 -23.37 -36.40 -39.08
C GLY A 988 -23.41 -37.60 -38.12
N VAL A 989 -22.57 -38.63 -38.31
CA VAL A 989 -22.46 -39.70 -37.29
C VAL A 989 -21.66 -39.21 -36.07
N SER A 990 -21.85 -39.85 -34.92
CA SER A 990 -21.20 -39.41 -33.69
C SER A 990 -19.71 -39.77 -33.61
N ARG A 991 -19.00 -39.14 -32.66
CA ARG A 991 -17.67 -39.60 -32.24
C ARG A 991 -17.69 -41.00 -31.62
N GLU A 992 -18.83 -41.46 -31.07
CA GLU A 992 -19.00 -42.84 -30.58
C GLU A 992 -19.04 -43.84 -31.76
N TYR A 993 -19.65 -43.47 -32.90
CA TYR A 993 -19.60 -44.28 -34.13
C TYR A 993 -18.16 -44.44 -34.62
N VAL A 994 -17.41 -43.35 -34.69
CA VAL A 994 -15.99 -43.39 -35.06
C VAL A 994 -15.21 -44.24 -34.06
N TYR A 995 -15.39 -44.05 -32.76
CA TYR A 995 -14.74 -44.89 -31.74
C TYR A 995 -15.07 -46.38 -31.92
N HIS A 996 -16.33 -46.74 -32.11
CA HIS A 996 -16.77 -48.11 -32.38
C HIS A 996 -16.09 -48.70 -33.63
N GLY A 997 -15.93 -47.92 -34.69
CA GLY A 997 -15.21 -48.33 -35.90
C GLY A 997 -13.73 -48.68 -35.65
N PHE A 998 -13.05 -47.96 -34.76
CA PHE A 998 -11.70 -48.32 -34.32
C PHE A 998 -11.73 -49.54 -33.40
N ALA A 999 -12.62 -49.54 -32.39
CA ALA A 999 -12.76 -50.58 -31.38
C ALA A 999 -13.21 -51.96 -31.93
N THR A 1000 -13.79 -52.00 -33.13
CA THR A 1000 -14.19 -53.23 -33.84
C THR A 1000 -13.24 -53.67 -34.95
N SER A 1001 -12.19 -52.89 -35.25
CA SER A 1001 -11.27 -53.19 -36.36
C SER A 1001 -10.37 -54.41 -36.10
N GLN A 1002 -9.89 -55.06 -37.16
CA GLN A 1002 -8.91 -56.13 -37.05
C GLN A 1002 -7.54 -55.60 -36.57
N GLU A 1003 -7.18 -54.37 -36.93
CA GLU A 1003 -5.94 -53.72 -36.50
C GLU A 1003 -5.94 -53.53 -34.97
N TYR A 1004 -7.05 -53.09 -34.38
CA TYR A 1004 -7.18 -53.01 -32.92
C TYR A 1004 -7.29 -54.40 -32.25
N THR A 1005 -7.88 -55.38 -32.93
CA THR A 1005 -7.86 -56.78 -32.47
C THR A 1005 -6.42 -57.28 -32.30
N ASN A 1006 -5.53 -56.95 -33.24
CA ASN A 1006 -4.11 -57.29 -33.17
C ASN A 1006 -3.38 -56.56 -32.02
N ILE A 1007 -3.71 -55.29 -31.76
CA ILE A 1007 -3.20 -54.51 -30.62
C ILE A 1007 -3.65 -55.11 -29.28
N CYS A 1008 -4.93 -55.50 -29.14
CA CYS A 1008 -5.42 -56.15 -27.92
C CYS A 1008 -4.69 -57.48 -27.67
N ASN A 1009 -4.50 -58.29 -28.72
CA ASN A 1009 -3.79 -59.57 -28.63
C ASN A 1009 -2.31 -59.40 -28.25
N SER A 1010 -1.61 -58.37 -28.75
CA SER A 1010 -0.19 -58.16 -28.42
C SER A 1010 0.02 -57.80 -26.94
N TYR A 1011 -0.91 -57.05 -26.34
CA TYR A 1011 -0.95 -56.72 -24.92
C TYR A 1011 -1.63 -57.81 -24.04
N GLY A 1012 -2.26 -58.82 -24.63
CA GLY A 1012 -2.88 -59.94 -23.91
C GLY A 1012 -4.26 -59.65 -23.31
N ILE A 1013 -4.98 -58.65 -23.82
CA ILE A 1013 -6.29 -58.22 -23.30
C ILE A 1013 -7.44 -58.62 -24.24
N THR A 1014 -8.64 -58.81 -23.68
CA THR A 1014 -9.84 -59.06 -24.48
C THR A 1014 -10.33 -57.78 -25.15
N ARG A 1015 -10.44 -57.77 -26.49
CA ARG A 1015 -10.83 -56.57 -27.27
C ARG A 1015 -12.22 -56.05 -26.92
N GLY A 1016 -13.23 -56.92 -26.93
CA GLY A 1016 -14.64 -56.57 -26.70
C GLY A 1016 -15.25 -55.69 -27.81
N THR A 1017 -16.24 -54.87 -27.44
CA THR A 1017 -16.88 -53.84 -28.26
C THR A 1017 -17.64 -52.84 -27.37
N ILE A 1018 -18.19 -51.77 -27.95
CA ILE A 1018 -19.23 -50.93 -27.32
C ILE A 1018 -20.56 -51.07 -28.08
N THR A 1019 -21.67 -50.66 -27.45
CA THR A 1019 -23.00 -50.63 -28.10
C THR A 1019 -23.36 -49.22 -28.54
N LEU A 1020 -23.65 -49.03 -29.83
CA LEU A 1020 -24.10 -47.75 -30.38
C LEU A 1020 -25.57 -47.49 -29.99
N LYS A 1021 -25.76 -46.55 -29.06
CA LYS A 1021 -27.08 -46.20 -28.51
C LYS A 1021 -27.88 -45.28 -29.43
N GLN A 1022 -27.20 -44.28 -30.02
CA GLN A 1022 -27.82 -43.19 -30.78
C GLN A 1022 -28.46 -43.69 -32.08
N ALA A 1023 -29.56 -43.08 -32.50
CA ALA A 1023 -30.25 -43.48 -33.73
C ALA A 1023 -29.40 -43.15 -34.98
N ARG A 1024 -28.75 -41.99 -35.01
CA ARG A 1024 -27.87 -41.57 -36.12
C ARG A 1024 -26.64 -42.48 -36.33
N ASP A 1025 -26.33 -43.34 -35.37
CA ASP A 1025 -25.18 -44.23 -35.43
C ASP A 1025 -25.54 -45.65 -35.92
N LYS A 1026 -26.84 -45.98 -36.01
CA LYS A 1026 -27.32 -47.32 -36.42
C LYS A 1026 -27.43 -47.50 -37.93
N ASN A 1027 -27.51 -46.41 -38.70
CA ASN A 1027 -27.48 -46.44 -40.17
C ASN A 1027 -26.90 -45.12 -40.71
N ILE A 1028 -25.63 -45.16 -41.16
CA ILE A 1028 -24.90 -43.99 -41.69
C ILE A 1028 -25.64 -43.34 -42.88
N ASN A 1029 -26.20 -44.15 -43.77
CA ASN A 1029 -26.79 -43.63 -45.00
C ASN A 1029 -28.13 -42.94 -44.73
N LEU A 1030 -28.87 -43.40 -43.72
CA LEU A 1030 -30.01 -42.67 -43.19
C LEU A 1030 -29.59 -41.31 -42.62
N THR A 1031 -28.51 -41.27 -41.85
CA THR A 1031 -27.98 -40.03 -41.28
C THR A 1031 -27.55 -39.06 -42.36
N ARG A 1032 -26.84 -39.53 -43.39
CA ARG A 1032 -26.51 -38.75 -44.62
C ARG A 1032 -27.74 -38.23 -45.34
N PHE A 1033 -28.80 -39.04 -45.45
CA PHE A 1033 -30.06 -38.58 -46.04
C PHE A 1033 -30.65 -37.43 -45.23
N VAL A 1034 -30.77 -37.57 -43.90
CA VAL A 1034 -31.34 -36.54 -43.01
C VAL A 1034 -30.47 -35.28 -42.97
N THR A 1035 -29.14 -35.38 -42.86
CA THR A 1035 -28.24 -34.20 -42.88
C THR A 1035 -28.26 -33.49 -44.24
N ARG A 1036 -28.44 -34.22 -45.34
CA ARG A 1036 -28.72 -33.64 -46.67
C ARG A 1036 -30.06 -32.88 -46.69
N ILE A 1037 -31.11 -33.32 -45.98
CA ILE A 1037 -32.36 -32.54 -45.89
C ILE A 1037 -32.14 -31.24 -45.10
N TYR A 1038 -31.42 -31.25 -43.97
CA TYR A 1038 -31.02 -30.03 -43.25
C TYR A 1038 -30.29 -29.04 -44.17
N ASP A 1039 -29.26 -29.50 -44.90
CA ASP A 1039 -28.50 -28.68 -45.83
C ASP A 1039 -29.36 -28.14 -46.99
N LYS A 1040 -30.12 -29.00 -47.70
CA LYS A 1040 -30.83 -28.59 -48.92
C LYS A 1040 -32.14 -27.86 -48.70
N ALA A 1041 -32.86 -28.12 -47.59
CA ALA A 1041 -34.11 -27.44 -47.25
C ALA A 1041 -33.89 -26.25 -46.30
N LEU A 1042 -33.10 -26.45 -45.23
CA LEU A 1042 -32.92 -25.43 -44.19
C LEU A 1042 -31.68 -24.56 -44.39
N ALA A 1043 -30.71 -24.96 -45.22
CA ALA A 1043 -29.47 -24.24 -45.48
C ALA A 1043 -28.66 -23.93 -44.20
N ARG A 1044 -28.74 -24.82 -43.21
CA ARG A 1044 -28.01 -24.77 -41.95
C ARG A 1044 -27.42 -26.12 -41.58
N SER A 1045 -26.53 -26.12 -40.60
CA SER A 1045 -26.12 -27.35 -39.93
C SER A 1045 -27.28 -27.97 -39.15
N TRP A 1046 -27.29 -29.29 -39.09
CA TRP A 1046 -28.13 -30.10 -38.22
C TRP A 1046 -27.74 -29.90 -36.75
N ASP A 1047 -28.68 -30.16 -35.86
CA ASP A 1047 -28.49 -30.24 -34.41
C ASP A 1047 -28.55 -31.72 -33.97
N GLU A 1048 -27.82 -32.08 -32.91
CA GLU A 1048 -27.64 -33.48 -32.50
C GLU A 1048 -28.97 -34.17 -32.10
N SER A 1049 -29.82 -33.45 -31.37
CA SER A 1049 -31.12 -33.93 -30.92
C SER A 1049 -32.07 -34.18 -32.09
N GLY A 1050 -32.21 -33.21 -33.00
CA GLY A 1050 -33.06 -33.33 -34.18
C GLY A 1050 -32.57 -34.38 -35.17
N LEU A 1051 -31.25 -34.47 -35.41
CA LEU A 1051 -30.69 -35.52 -36.27
C LEU A 1051 -30.96 -36.91 -35.71
N ASN A 1052 -30.78 -37.11 -34.40
CA ASN A 1052 -31.14 -38.38 -33.75
C ASN A 1052 -32.65 -38.66 -33.80
N TYR A 1053 -33.49 -37.65 -33.56
CA TYR A 1053 -34.94 -37.79 -33.63
C TYR A 1053 -35.41 -38.25 -35.01
N TRP A 1054 -35.01 -37.56 -36.08
CA TRP A 1054 -35.44 -37.89 -37.45
C TRP A 1054 -34.89 -39.25 -37.93
N CYS A 1055 -33.66 -39.62 -37.55
CA CYS A 1055 -33.15 -40.97 -37.79
C CYS A 1055 -33.98 -42.02 -37.05
N GLY A 1056 -34.40 -41.74 -35.81
CA GLY A 1056 -35.26 -42.62 -35.01
C GLY A 1056 -36.66 -42.81 -35.59
N GLN A 1057 -37.27 -41.75 -36.13
CA GLN A 1057 -38.59 -41.81 -36.78
C GLN A 1057 -38.58 -42.71 -38.02
N ILE A 1058 -37.50 -42.71 -38.81
CA ILE A 1058 -37.37 -43.58 -39.98
C ILE A 1058 -36.97 -45.02 -39.57
N GLN A 1059 -36.08 -45.20 -38.58
CA GLN A 1059 -35.67 -46.52 -38.09
C GLN A 1059 -36.80 -47.31 -37.42
N SER A 1060 -37.74 -46.62 -36.76
CA SER A 1060 -38.94 -47.24 -36.15
C SER A 1060 -40.05 -47.52 -37.16
N GLY A 1061 -39.93 -47.07 -38.42
CA GLY A 1061 -41.00 -47.12 -39.42
C GLY A 1061 -42.13 -46.11 -39.18
N ALA A 1062 -42.04 -45.25 -38.16
CA ALA A 1062 -43.05 -44.24 -37.85
C ALA A 1062 -43.19 -43.16 -38.93
N MET A 1063 -42.12 -42.90 -39.70
CA MET A 1063 -42.14 -42.03 -40.87
C MET A 1063 -41.30 -42.60 -42.01
N THR A 1064 -41.78 -42.48 -43.25
CA THR A 1064 -40.95 -42.70 -44.44
C THR A 1064 -39.93 -41.58 -44.64
N PRO A 1065 -38.81 -41.83 -45.36
CA PRO A 1065 -37.88 -40.77 -45.79
C PRO A 1065 -38.58 -39.61 -46.51
N THR A 1066 -39.62 -39.91 -47.28
CA THR A 1066 -40.47 -38.91 -47.95
C THR A 1066 -41.24 -38.03 -46.96
N GLN A 1067 -41.89 -38.60 -45.96
CA GLN A 1067 -42.61 -37.82 -44.93
C GLN A 1067 -41.66 -36.95 -44.11
N VAL A 1068 -40.44 -37.41 -43.81
CA VAL A 1068 -39.44 -36.56 -43.14
C VAL A 1068 -39.04 -35.39 -44.05
N ALA A 1069 -38.77 -35.63 -45.34
CA ALA A 1069 -38.46 -34.54 -46.28
C ALA A 1069 -39.63 -33.55 -46.45
N GLU A 1070 -40.89 -34.01 -46.46
CA GLU A 1070 -42.07 -33.12 -46.44
C GLU A 1070 -42.16 -32.32 -45.13
N ASN A 1071 -41.92 -32.95 -43.97
CA ASN A 1071 -41.98 -32.30 -42.66
C ASN A 1071 -40.96 -31.17 -42.50
N PHE A 1072 -39.78 -31.26 -43.13
CA PHE A 1072 -38.82 -30.15 -43.16
C PHE A 1072 -39.30 -28.93 -43.95
N ILE A 1073 -40.18 -29.11 -44.95
CA ILE A 1073 -40.80 -28.02 -45.72
C ILE A 1073 -42.05 -27.47 -45.01
N TYR A 1074 -42.72 -28.28 -44.19
CA TYR A 1074 -43.82 -27.85 -43.32
C TYR A 1074 -43.38 -27.29 -41.96
N ALA A 1075 -42.10 -27.45 -41.58
CA ALA A 1075 -41.57 -26.93 -40.33
C ALA A 1075 -41.68 -25.39 -40.28
N LYS A 1076 -42.00 -24.85 -39.10
CA LYS A 1076 -42.14 -23.40 -38.90
C LYS A 1076 -40.90 -22.63 -39.37
N GLU A 1077 -39.72 -23.16 -39.05
CA GLU A 1077 -38.39 -22.66 -39.49
C GLU A 1077 -38.28 -22.49 -41.02
N PHE A 1078 -38.99 -23.32 -41.80
CA PHE A 1078 -39.02 -23.19 -43.25
C PHE A 1078 -40.07 -22.17 -43.73
N THR A 1079 -41.26 -22.17 -43.13
CA THR A 1079 -42.34 -21.25 -43.51
C THR A 1079 -42.03 -19.80 -43.14
N ASP A 1080 -41.32 -19.57 -42.03
CA ASP A 1080 -40.86 -18.27 -41.55
C ASP A 1080 -39.85 -17.59 -42.49
N LYS A 1081 -39.30 -18.32 -43.47
CA LYS A 1081 -38.39 -17.74 -44.48
C LYS A 1081 -39.11 -16.87 -45.53
N HIS A 1082 -40.45 -16.87 -45.52
CA HIS A 1082 -41.31 -16.06 -46.40
C HIS A 1082 -40.96 -16.12 -47.91
N LEU A 1083 -40.32 -17.21 -48.36
CA LEU A 1083 -39.77 -17.38 -49.71
C LEU A 1083 -40.78 -17.02 -50.81
N SER A 1084 -40.34 -16.37 -51.88
CA SER A 1084 -41.15 -16.21 -53.10
C SER A 1084 -41.48 -17.56 -53.73
N ASN A 1085 -42.45 -17.60 -54.67
CA ASN A 1085 -42.78 -18.82 -55.40
C ASN A 1085 -41.56 -19.38 -56.17
N THR A 1086 -40.71 -18.51 -56.70
CA THR A 1086 -39.47 -18.87 -57.40
C THR A 1086 -38.44 -19.50 -56.47
N GLU A 1087 -38.22 -18.93 -55.29
CA GLU A 1087 -37.26 -19.45 -54.31
C GLU A 1087 -37.75 -20.76 -53.68
N TYR A 1088 -39.05 -20.85 -53.37
CA TYR A 1088 -39.69 -22.07 -52.90
C TYR A 1088 -39.46 -23.23 -53.88
N VAL A 1089 -39.72 -23.04 -55.17
CA VAL A 1089 -39.48 -24.06 -56.21
C VAL A 1089 -37.99 -24.42 -56.31
N LYS A 1090 -37.07 -23.44 -56.26
CA LYS A 1090 -35.62 -23.73 -56.26
C LYS A 1090 -35.19 -24.59 -55.07
N VAL A 1091 -35.75 -24.36 -53.87
CA VAL A 1091 -35.46 -25.20 -52.69
C VAL A 1091 -36.07 -26.60 -52.83
N LEU A 1092 -37.25 -26.75 -53.45
CA LEU A 1092 -37.79 -28.08 -53.77
C LEU A 1092 -36.89 -28.85 -54.75
N TYR A 1093 -36.35 -28.20 -55.78
CA TYR A 1093 -35.37 -28.82 -56.69
C TYR A 1093 -34.10 -29.27 -55.94
N ARG A 1094 -33.49 -28.42 -55.12
CA ARG A 1094 -32.33 -28.81 -54.30
C ARG A 1094 -32.64 -29.97 -53.36
N THR A 1095 -33.78 -29.93 -52.68
CA THR A 1095 -34.16 -30.90 -51.65
C THR A 1095 -34.55 -32.26 -52.25
N PHE A 1096 -35.45 -32.28 -53.23
CA PHE A 1096 -36.04 -33.50 -53.77
C PHE A 1096 -35.33 -34.01 -55.04
N MET A 1097 -34.68 -33.15 -55.83
CA MET A 1097 -33.96 -33.55 -57.05
C MET A 1097 -32.44 -33.49 -56.92
N GLY A 1098 -31.90 -32.84 -55.86
CA GLY A 1098 -30.45 -32.75 -55.62
C GLY A 1098 -29.69 -31.82 -56.57
N ARG A 1099 -30.40 -31.04 -57.39
CA ARG A 1099 -29.87 -30.13 -58.43
C ARG A 1099 -30.59 -28.78 -58.37
N GLU A 1100 -30.05 -27.78 -59.06
CA GLU A 1100 -30.81 -26.55 -59.33
C GLU A 1100 -31.95 -26.80 -60.32
N ALA A 1101 -32.94 -25.91 -60.30
CA ALA A 1101 -34.05 -25.92 -61.23
C ALA A 1101 -33.59 -25.51 -62.63
N ASP A 1102 -33.85 -26.34 -63.64
CA ASP A 1102 -33.73 -25.95 -65.04
C ASP A 1102 -34.81 -24.93 -65.42
N ASN A 1103 -34.55 -24.09 -66.44
CA ASN A 1103 -35.44 -22.97 -66.80
C ASN A 1103 -36.87 -23.43 -67.17
N ALA A 1104 -37.02 -24.60 -67.81
CA ALA A 1104 -38.32 -25.13 -68.20
C ALA A 1104 -39.13 -25.59 -66.97
N GLY A 1105 -38.51 -26.38 -66.09
CA GLY A 1105 -39.10 -26.84 -64.84
C GLY A 1105 -39.41 -25.70 -63.86
N LEU A 1106 -38.51 -24.73 -63.72
CA LEU A 1106 -38.74 -23.54 -62.89
C LEU A 1106 -39.97 -22.75 -63.38
N ASN A 1107 -40.03 -22.44 -64.67
CA ASN A 1107 -41.17 -21.74 -65.27
C ASN A 1107 -42.48 -22.52 -65.14
N TYR A 1108 -42.45 -23.85 -65.31
CA TYR A 1108 -43.62 -24.71 -65.14
C TYR A 1108 -44.19 -24.66 -63.72
N TRP A 1109 -43.36 -24.92 -62.70
CA TRP A 1109 -43.83 -24.99 -61.31
C TRP A 1109 -44.17 -23.62 -60.72
N VAL A 1110 -43.39 -22.58 -61.03
CA VAL A 1110 -43.73 -21.19 -60.63
C VAL A 1110 -45.00 -20.72 -61.36
N GLY A 1111 -45.17 -21.08 -62.63
CA GLY A 1111 -46.38 -20.80 -63.40
C GLY A 1111 -47.64 -21.47 -62.85
N ARG A 1112 -47.53 -22.64 -62.19
CA ARG A 1112 -48.64 -23.29 -61.47
C ARG A 1112 -48.98 -22.58 -60.16
N LEU A 1113 -47.96 -22.25 -59.35
CA LEU A 1113 -48.15 -21.47 -58.11
C LEU A 1113 -48.79 -20.09 -58.38
N ASN A 1114 -48.33 -19.40 -59.42
CA ASN A 1114 -48.86 -18.08 -59.81
C ASN A 1114 -50.28 -18.15 -60.41
N LYS A 1115 -50.78 -19.35 -60.75
CA LYS A 1115 -52.18 -19.60 -61.14
C LYS A 1115 -53.07 -20.05 -59.96
N GLY A 1116 -52.57 -19.91 -58.72
CA GLY A 1116 -53.32 -20.19 -57.50
C GLY A 1116 -53.20 -21.62 -56.95
N GLU A 1117 -52.36 -22.48 -57.54
CA GLU A 1117 -52.12 -23.80 -56.96
C GLU A 1117 -51.35 -23.72 -55.63
N SER A 1118 -51.79 -24.45 -54.62
CA SER A 1118 -51.15 -24.40 -53.31
C SER A 1118 -49.75 -25.02 -53.30
N ARG A 1119 -48.84 -24.42 -52.53
CA ARG A 1119 -47.47 -24.94 -52.27
C ARG A 1119 -47.46 -26.39 -51.77
N LYS A 1120 -48.54 -26.83 -51.10
CA LYS A 1120 -48.76 -28.20 -50.61
C LYS A 1120 -48.97 -29.22 -51.74
N VAL A 1121 -49.66 -28.85 -52.82
CA VAL A 1121 -49.85 -29.72 -54.00
C VAL A 1121 -48.57 -29.82 -54.82
N VAL A 1122 -47.85 -28.71 -54.97
CA VAL A 1122 -46.52 -28.71 -55.62
C VAL A 1122 -45.52 -29.55 -54.83
N LEU A 1123 -45.43 -29.39 -53.49
CA LEU A 1123 -44.55 -30.23 -52.65
C LEU A 1123 -44.81 -31.73 -52.86
N LYS A 1124 -46.08 -32.17 -52.78
CA LYS A 1124 -46.45 -33.58 -53.00
C LYS A 1124 -46.07 -34.09 -54.40
N SER A 1125 -46.04 -33.21 -55.39
CA SER A 1125 -45.62 -33.55 -56.76
C SER A 1125 -44.11 -33.81 -56.85
N PHE A 1126 -43.28 -33.07 -56.09
CA PHE A 1126 -41.84 -33.34 -55.95
C PHE A 1126 -41.59 -34.59 -55.08
N ALA A 1127 -42.24 -34.68 -53.91
CA ALA A 1127 -42.09 -35.80 -52.97
C ALA A 1127 -42.56 -37.16 -53.55
N GLY A 1128 -43.54 -37.14 -54.47
CA GLY A 1128 -44.05 -38.34 -55.13
C GLY A 1128 -43.26 -38.81 -56.36
N CYS A 1129 -42.29 -38.02 -56.87
CA CYS A 1129 -41.70 -38.26 -58.19
C CYS A 1129 -40.71 -39.46 -58.22
N PRO A 1130 -40.43 -40.03 -59.42
CA PRO A 1130 -39.42 -41.09 -59.55
C PRO A 1130 -37.99 -40.63 -59.24
N GLU A 1131 -37.63 -39.38 -59.57
CA GLU A 1131 -36.29 -38.81 -59.37
C GLU A 1131 -35.91 -38.79 -57.87
N PHE A 1132 -36.80 -38.29 -57.01
CA PHE A 1132 -36.61 -38.32 -55.56
C PHE A 1132 -36.63 -39.73 -54.98
N LYS A 1133 -37.51 -40.63 -55.46
CA LYS A 1133 -37.52 -42.04 -55.04
C LYS A 1133 -36.21 -42.76 -55.37
N ASN A 1134 -35.55 -42.41 -56.47
CA ASN A 1134 -34.23 -42.93 -56.80
C ASN A 1134 -33.11 -42.31 -55.93
N ILE A 1135 -33.27 -41.05 -55.51
CA ILE A 1135 -32.36 -40.40 -54.54
C ILE A 1135 -32.51 -41.02 -53.14
N VAL A 1136 -33.72 -41.32 -52.67
CA VAL A 1136 -33.93 -42.05 -51.40
C VAL A 1136 -33.24 -43.43 -51.46
N LYS A 1137 -33.46 -44.17 -52.56
CA LYS A 1137 -32.82 -45.48 -52.80
C LYS A 1137 -31.30 -45.44 -52.90
N SER A 1138 -30.66 -44.33 -53.30
CA SER A 1138 -29.19 -44.26 -53.34
C SER A 1138 -28.56 -44.17 -51.95
N PHE A 1139 -29.34 -43.86 -50.91
CA PHE A 1139 -28.98 -44.06 -49.50
C PHE A 1139 -29.35 -45.47 -48.98
N GLY A 1140 -29.93 -46.35 -49.81
CA GLY A 1140 -30.39 -47.67 -49.37
C GLY A 1140 -31.62 -47.61 -48.46
N LEU A 1141 -32.54 -46.69 -48.75
CA LEU A 1141 -33.80 -46.43 -48.04
C LEU A 1141 -35.03 -46.63 -48.95
#